data_AF-A0A958GVJ3-F1
#
_entry.id   AF-A0A958GVJ3-F1
#
_cell.length_a   1.000
_cell.length_b   1.000
_cell.length_c   1.000
_cell.angle_alpha   90.00
_cell.angle_beta   90.00
_cell.angle_gamma   90.00
#
_symmetry.space_group_name_H-M   'P 1'
#
loop_
_entity.id
_entity.type
_entity.pdbx_description
1 polymer ?
#
loop_
_entity_poly.entity_id
_entity_poly.type
_entity_poly.pdbx_seq_one_letter_code
_entity_poly.pdbx_strand_id
1 'polypeptide(L)'
;MTVRYRPRSRSRSTAIGLAASIGLLALGALWQTRIDPGAAALAQSGLQKAYRLVDTWEGTDLQSAAGAVLYPAGLDATENLLWVVDAGNDRVEAFGWDGVLRLTFGRRGSAAAELDDPRDLAVDGQRVYVLDRGNRRVSVFGLDGQPIAQWSNLGLNAPWGIAAGAGRVYVSEPSAGEVLVVDEGRRIATWQVDGQPMGLDLGPDGKLRVARSAAGLVSTYGADGSPESDLVQPNPDLAPLDVSVDDDGGLYVQSRRAILWYEAGSAISRQAMYRDGLVGVTHWPRKGVVGTVVDEPRTWHGLIAFAWRPRDGERIWDWPYLGFPPGRLNAPSAVQAGADGRIYVLDGWPRIQAFAPDGRLLAQRVPSLAPARRFEPVDIAVSADGAMLVAEPRHITQLAPDGTTASSLRLQRGTTELWGTAIALRGGGDRVTLLDSAQATTLDYGVTQTLRPIGGYPLQADGSPWQLWWDLAAADADPDGRIYLAQRTTRRVAAYAAGLPVGGWALEGIPIRLAVGPAGTVFVLLKGGIVQEHAPDGRILAAWDAGAVSATADSDVVDLTVDADGRVYTVDRAAGTLRVWAVDPDALPEPPARRGDGCRLRGDKRAAPARVVLGDVVTVTLSIGGDCPSASAGADIVLAIDRSYSMQADGKITATIAAALDFVNAIDLSEDRVAVLAFNNKATLAQPLTADRAAARRAIEGLSPLGGTNIAAALQLAADELGGANGRKDADRVIVLLTDGKDDDPVALLAAADRAKTALGARIFTIGFGDVDPMVMVRAASSPEDSYQAPDSSALSAIYAEIARRLSATVLASQMEVRDRLPDDMRFVAAVAGPQPSQVGRELVWNLVDLPFGGIDLAYTVEPQALGRHATNVEARATYRDGLDEPGEIRFPVPEVDVLDQPPPPTLTPTAFPTPTPKPPPTRTPLPPEPIFLPLILWQKCLDREVRADVVLVTDTSGSMNLPAAGDGGPTRLEAAVDAAERFVTGLLERQSGNRVALVSFNRDAQLVQPLTEDLGAVRQTLAGLSTVTGTRIDLGIAVARDELTGERGDATRNRVMVLLTDGRVSDVTDLEVVQAADAAKAEGILLLAIGLGDAADVDFDLLRAVASRPDLVFQAPSAAQL
;
A
#
# COMPACT_ATOMS: atom_id res chain seq x y z
N MET A 1 -18.06 14.89 57.25
CA MET A 1 -18.25 13.66 58.05
C MET A 1 -17.39 12.58 57.41
N THR A 2 -16.43 12.08 58.16
CA THR A 2 -15.44 11.03 57.81
C THR A 2 -16.09 9.74 57.36
N VAL A 3 -15.66 9.16 56.23
CA VAL A 3 -15.59 7.70 56.08
C VAL A 3 -14.29 7.33 55.37
N ARG A 4 -13.53 6.46 56.05
CA ARG A 4 -12.20 5.96 55.73
C ARG A 4 -12.26 4.78 54.77
N TYR A 5 -11.19 4.65 53.97
CA TYR A 5 -10.80 3.48 53.21
C TYR A 5 -10.36 2.32 54.13
N ARG A 6 -10.75 1.06 53.84
CA ARG A 6 -9.90 -0.14 54.02
C ARG A 6 -10.37 -1.33 53.15
N PRO A 7 -9.47 -2.25 52.76
CA PRO A 7 -9.65 -3.17 51.62
C PRO A 7 -9.74 -4.67 52.01
N ARG A 8 -9.94 -5.52 50.97
CA ARG A 8 -9.82 -7.01 50.86
C ARG A 8 -11.10 -7.83 51.06
N SER A 9 -11.46 -8.68 50.09
CA SER A 9 -11.13 -10.12 50.06
C SER A 9 -11.84 -10.88 48.91
N ARG A 10 -11.14 -11.88 48.35
CA ARG A 10 -11.64 -12.92 47.43
C ARG A 10 -12.71 -13.82 48.09
N SER A 11 -13.73 -14.27 47.36
CA SER A 11 -14.19 -15.67 47.38
C SER A 11 -15.12 -16.03 46.21
N ARG A 12 -14.96 -17.28 45.76
CA ARG A 12 -15.74 -18.04 44.76
C ARG A 12 -17.17 -18.33 45.22
N SER A 13 -18.14 -18.46 44.29
CA SER A 13 -18.97 -19.68 44.09
C SER A 13 -20.21 -19.46 43.20
N THR A 14 -20.27 -20.29 42.15
CA THR A 14 -21.39 -21.01 41.50
C THR A 14 -22.83 -20.95 42.09
N ALA A 15 -23.83 -20.73 41.19
CA ALA A 15 -25.18 -21.36 41.09
C ALA A 15 -26.08 -20.47 40.14
N ILE A 16 -26.38 -20.81 38.87
CA ILE A 16 -27.46 -21.68 38.33
C ILE A 16 -28.74 -21.66 39.20
N GLY A 17 -29.95 -21.28 38.79
CA GLY A 17 -30.55 -20.87 37.50
C GLY A 17 -32.10 -20.79 37.67
N LEU A 18 -32.77 -20.29 36.61
CA LEU A 18 -34.22 -20.19 36.33
C LEU A 18 -34.98 -18.97 36.89
N ALA A 19 -35.81 -18.21 36.14
CA ALA A 19 -36.03 -17.96 34.71
C ALA A 19 -37.19 -16.93 34.63
N ALA A 20 -37.03 -15.85 33.86
CA ALA A 20 -38.09 -15.04 33.21
C ALA A 20 -37.38 -13.90 32.46
N SER A 21 -36.90 -14.09 31.23
CA SER A 21 -37.65 -14.07 29.96
C SER A 21 -38.27 -12.71 29.66
N ILE A 22 -37.72 -12.09 28.60
CA ILE A 22 -38.18 -10.91 27.84
C ILE A 22 -37.61 -9.56 28.33
N GLY A 23 -36.55 -9.11 27.65
CA GLY A 23 -36.13 -7.70 27.61
C GLY A 23 -34.69 -7.43 28.08
N LEU A 24 -33.67 -7.97 27.39
CA LEU A 24 -32.29 -7.42 27.31
C LEU A 24 -31.36 -8.41 26.56
N LEU A 25 -31.37 -8.34 25.23
CA LEU A 25 -30.29 -8.83 24.37
C LEU A 25 -30.09 -7.80 23.26
N ALA A 26 -29.48 -6.67 23.63
CA ALA A 26 -28.98 -5.65 22.71
C ALA A 26 -27.94 -4.77 23.43
N LEU A 27 -26.87 -5.36 23.96
CA LEU A 27 -25.70 -4.65 24.49
C LEU A 27 -24.48 -5.60 24.42
N GLY A 28 -24.02 -5.86 23.20
CA GLY A 28 -22.86 -6.73 22.93
C GLY A 28 -22.32 -6.63 21.50
N ALA A 29 -22.77 -5.65 20.72
CA ALA A 29 -22.30 -5.36 19.37
C ALA A 29 -22.37 -3.85 19.16
N LEU A 30 -21.36 -3.12 19.67
CA LEU A 30 -21.16 -1.68 19.44
C LEU A 30 -19.70 -1.31 19.75
N TRP A 31 -18.74 -2.04 19.15
CA TRP A 31 -17.33 -1.64 19.12
C TRP A 31 -16.73 -2.10 17.80
N GLN A 32 -16.97 -1.32 16.72
CA GLN A 32 -16.08 -1.09 15.58
C GLN A 32 -16.82 -0.34 14.46
N THR A 33 -17.23 0.90 14.72
CA THR A 33 -17.37 1.92 13.68
C THR A 33 -16.96 3.25 14.31
N ARG A 34 -15.67 3.56 14.23
CA ARG A 34 -15.17 4.92 14.48
C ARG A 34 -14.36 5.34 13.27
N ILE A 35 -15.10 5.76 12.25
CA ILE A 35 -14.59 6.74 11.28
C ILE A 35 -14.56 8.06 12.07
N ASP A 36 -13.38 8.48 12.54
CA ASP A 36 -13.17 9.82 13.12
C ASP A 36 -13.07 10.83 11.94
N PRO A 37 -13.76 11.98 12.01
CA PRO A 37 -14.05 12.91 10.88
C PRO A 37 -12.86 13.79 10.41
N GLY A 38 -11.62 13.35 10.60
CA GLY A 38 -10.41 14.16 10.31
C GLY A 38 -10.06 14.35 8.83
N ALA A 39 -10.75 13.68 7.91
CA ALA A 39 -10.53 13.82 6.46
C ALA A 39 -11.40 14.93 5.83
N ALA A 40 -12.41 15.43 6.55
CA ALA A 40 -13.46 16.28 5.98
C ALA A 40 -13.14 17.77 5.93
N ALA A 41 -12.07 18.26 6.58
CA ALA A 41 -11.74 19.69 6.54
C ALA A 41 -10.37 20.03 5.90
N LEU A 42 -9.77 19.03 5.24
CA LEU A 42 -8.70 19.22 4.25
C LEU A 42 -9.15 19.90 2.93
N ALA A 43 -10.44 20.10 2.69
CA ALA A 43 -10.96 20.70 1.45
C ALA A 43 -11.07 22.23 1.45
N GLN A 44 -10.66 22.92 2.53
CA GLN A 44 -10.82 24.39 2.64
C GLN A 44 -9.52 25.22 2.63
N SER A 45 -8.31 24.64 2.50
CA SER A 45 -7.07 25.43 2.60
C SER A 45 -6.18 25.32 1.37
N GLY A 46 -5.72 26.47 0.86
CA GLY A 46 -4.70 26.56 -0.18
C GLY A 46 -3.36 26.00 0.30
N LEU A 47 -3.22 24.68 0.21
CA LEU A 47 -1.98 23.96 0.47
C LEU A 47 -0.87 24.56 -0.39
N GLN A 48 0.26 24.88 0.24
CA GLN A 48 1.40 25.56 -0.37
C GLN A 48 2.55 24.61 -0.70
N LYS A 49 2.45 23.34 -0.29
CA LYS A 49 3.46 22.30 -0.53
C LYS A 49 2.77 20.94 -0.67
N ALA A 50 3.36 20.08 -1.48
CA ALA A 50 3.04 18.66 -1.54
C ALA A 50 4.27 17.85 -1.12
N TYR A 51 4.05 16.76 -0.40
CA TYR A 51 5.08 15.79 -0.07
C TYR A 51 4.84 14.52 -0.87
N ARG A 52 5.93 13.95 -1.39
CA ARG A 52 5.92 12.61 -1.96
C ARG A 52 6.77 11.69 -1.11
N LEU A 53 6.39 10.42 -1.08
CA LEU A 53 7.27 9.37 -0.58
C LEU A 53 8.47 9.30 -1.51
N VAL A 54 9.67 9.46 -0.96
CA VAL A 54 10.93 9.39 -1.71
C VAL A 54 11.65 8.08 -1.46
N ASP A 55 11.50 7.53 -0.26
CA ASP A 55 12.16 6.29 0.13
C ASP A 55 11.39 5.58 1.24
N THR A 56 11.54 4.26 1.30
CA THR A 56 11.03 3.43 2.41
C THR A 56 12.12 2.47 2.85
N TRP A 57 12.50 2.57 4.12
CA TRP A 57 13.46 1.70 4.76
C TRP A 57 12.71 0.56 5.44
N GLU A 58 12.61 -0.55 4.72
CA GLU A 58 11.90 -1.76 5.16
C GLU A 58 12.85 -2.85 5.69
N GLY A 59 14.16 -2.63 5.58
CA GLY A 59 15.17 -3.62 5.99
C GLY A 59 15.11 -4.94 5.21
N THR A 60 14.52 -4.95 4.01
CA THR A 60 14.16 -6.17 3.26
C THR A 60 15.31 -6.81 2.48
N ASP A 61 16.48 -6.19 2.35
CA ASP A 61 17.66 -6.79 1.69
C ASP A 61 18.61 -7.54 2.64
N LEU A 62 18.20 -7.81 3.88
CA LEU A 62 19.09 -8.38 4.92
C LEU A 62 18.81 -9.82 5.30
N GLN A 63 17.86 -10.52 4.67
CA GLN A 63 17.51 -11.90 5.07
C GLN A 63 18.69 -12.88 5.01
N SER A 64 19.66 -12.65 4.12
CA SER A 64 20.91 -13.43 4.01
C SER A 64 22.13 -12.76 4.65
N ALA A 65 22.01 -11.54 5.18
CA ALA A 65 23.12 -10.82 5.81
C ALA A 65 23.56 -11.54 7.10
N ALA A 66 24.86 -11.54 7.41
CA ALA A 66 25.38 -12.17 8.62
C ALA A 66 24.74 -11.56 9.88
N GLY A 67 24.21 -12.40 10.78
CA GLY A 67 23.46 -12.00 11.98
C GLY A 67 21.95 -11.87 11.77
N ALA A 68 21.45 -12.11 10.54
CA ALA A 68 20.04 -12.24 10.21
C ALA A 68 19.64 -13.72 10.23
N VAL A 69 19.16 -14.24 11.36
CA VAL A 69 18.68 -15.62 11.41
C VAL A 69 17.30 -15.69 10.77
N LEU A 70 17.18 -16.36 9.61
CA LEU A 70 15.94 -16.42 8.84
C LEU A 70 15.01 -17.50 9.37
N TYR A 71 15.55 -18.69 9.69
CA TYR A 71 14.78 -19.76 10.32
C TYR A 71 15.65 -20.45 11.37
N PRO A 72 15.60 -20.00 12.64
CA PRO A 72 16.35 -20.67 13.70
C PRO A 72 15.76 -22.05 13.96
N ALA A 73 16.58 -23.08 13.89
CA ALA A 73 16.22 -24.44 14.26
C ALA A 73 16.90 -24.82 15.59
N GLY A 74 17.88 -25.72 15.56
CA GLY A 74 18.62 -26.17 16.73
C GLY A 74 19.63 -25.17 17.30
N LEU A 75 19.94 -25.37 18.59
CA LEU A 75 20.77 -24.50 19.41
C LEU A 75 21.72 -25.31 20.28
N ASP A 76 22.93 -24.78 20.49
CA ASP A 76 23.78 -25.25 21.59
C ASP A 76 24.62 -24.12 22.17
N ALA A 77 24.99 -24.25 23.44
CA ALA A 77 25.65 -23.20 24.19
C ALA A 77 26.93 -23.68 24.87
N THR A 78 27.97 -22.86 24.74
CA THR A 78 29.22 -22.97 25.50
C THR A 78 29.27 -21.87 26.57
N GLU A 79 30.33 -21.85 27.39
CA GLU A 79 30.51 -20.80 28.41
C GLU A 79 30.48 -19.37 27.81
N ASN A 80 30.93 -19.22 26.56
CA ASN A 80 31.19 -17.93 25.91
C ASN A 80 30.34 -17.65 24.66
N LEU A 81 29.86 -18.68 23.98
CA LEU A 81 29.16 -18.56 22.70
C LEU A 81 27.86 -19.36 22.70
N LEU A 82 26.83 -18.78 22.09
CA LEU A 82 25.61 -19.45 21.64
C LEU A 82 25.74 -19.77 20.15
N TRP A 83 25.52 -21.02 19.78
CA TRP A 83 25.54 -21.52 18.41
C TRP A 83 24.12 -21.76 17.93
N VAL A 84 23.82 -21.33 16.71
CA VAL A 84 22.47 -21.31 16.16
C VAL A 84 22.49 -21.85 14.75
N VAL A 85 21.65 -22.84 14.47
CA VAL A 85 21.36 -23.26 13.10
C VAL A 85 20.38 -22.28 12.48
N ASP A 86 20.80 -21.60 11.42
CA ASP A 86 19.95 -20.78 10.57
C ASP A 86 19.56 -21.60 9.33
N ALA A 87 18.53 -22.43 9.48
CA ALA A 87 18.08 -23.36 8.45
C ALA A 87 17.56 -22.65 7.20
N GLY A 88 17.05 -21.42 7.34
CA GLY A 88 16.52 -20.64 6.22
C GLY A 88 17.62 -20.15 5.28
N ASN A 89 18.84 -19.98 5.80
CA ASN A 89 20.01 -19.54 5.03
C ASN A 89 21.08 -20.65 4.86
N ASP A 90 20.77 -21.89 5.25
CA ASP A 90 21.68 -23.03 5.16
C ASP A 90 23.06 -22.78 5.82
N ARG A 91 23.05 -22.20 7.02
CA ARG A 91 24.26 -21.77 7.73
C ARG A 91 24.18 -21.94 9.23
N VAL A 92 25.31 -21.75 9.90
CA VAL A 92 25.41 -21.69 11.36
C VAL A 92 26.01 -20.35 11.77
N GLU A 93 25.44 -19.77 12.82
CA GLU A 93 25.89 -18.50 13.41
C GLU A 93 26.26 -18.70 14.88
N ALA A 94 27.34 -18.04 15.32
CA ALA A 94 27.78 -18.02 16.71
C ALA A 94 27.73 -16.60 17.27
N PHE A 95 27.03 -16.43 18.39
CA PHE A 95 26.84 -15.16 19.07
C PHE A 95 27.56 -15.16 20.41
N GLY A 96 28.18 -14.03 20.76
CA GLY A 96 28.59 -13.77 22.13
C GLY A 96 27.37 -13.52 23.01
N TRP A 97 27.52 -13.73 24.32
CA TRP A 97 26.47 -13.40 25.30
C TRP A 97 26.15 -11.90 25.43
N ASP A 98 26.90 -11.04 24.74
CA ASP A 98 26.60 -9.62 24.53
C ASP A 98 25.69 -9.37 23.32
N GLY A 99 25.23 -10.42 22.63
CA GLY A 99 24.38 -10.35 21.45
C GLY A 99 25.12 -10.12 20.14
N VAL A 100 26.45 -9.98 20.19
CA VAL A 100 27.25 -9.66 19.02
C VAL A 100 27.62 -10.94 18.27
N LEU A 101 27.30 -10.97 16.98
CA LEU A 101 27.73 -12.03 16.08
C LEU A 101 29.26 -12.13 16.06
N ARG A 102 29.77 -13.34 16.28
CA ARG A 102 31.21 -13.64 16.29
C ARG A 102 31.65 -14.36 15.03
N LEU A 103 30.81 -15.25 14.53
CA LEU A 103 31.15 -16.14 13.43
C LEU A 103 29.88 -16.54 12.67
N THR A 104 30.01 -16.62 11.34
CA THR A 104 29.02 -17.24 10.45
C THR A 104 29.77 -18.14 9.47
N PHE A 105 29.27 -19.34 9.25
CA PHE A 105 29.80 -20.27 8.24
C PHE A 105 28.70 -21.18 7.71
N GLY A 106 28.93 -21.77 6.53
CA GLY A 106 27.91 -22.49 5.79
C GLY A 106 27.22 -21.61 4.74
N ARG A 107 26.71 -22.27 3.72
CA ARG A 107 25.84 -21.75 2.67
C ARG A 107 25.20 -22.95 1.99
N ARG A 108 24.11 -22.72 1.26
CA ARG A 108 23.44 -23.78 0.50
C ARG A 108 24.39 -24.52 -0.44
N GLY A 109 24.42 -25.85 -0.32
CA GLY A 109 25.20 -26.71 -1.20
C GLY A 109 25.59 -28.04 -0.55
N SER A 110 26.51 -28.76 -1.19
CA SER A 110 26.90 -30.12 -0.76
C SER A 110 28.41 -30.28 -0.56
N ALA A 111 29.22 -29.25 -0.84
CA ALA A 111 30.66 -29.29 -0.61
C ALA A 111 31.04 -29.37 0.88
N ALA A 112 32.35 -29.43 1.16
CA ALA A 112 32.94 -29.59 2.51
C ALA A 112 32.43 -28.56 3.53
N ALA A 113 32.30 -27.30 3.09
CA ALA A 113 31.91 -26.16 3.92
C ALA A 113 30.47 -25.68 3.65
N GLU A 114 29.69 -26.43 2.87
CA GLU A 114 28.32 -26.11 2.48
C GLU A 114 27.34 -27.01 3.23
N LEU A 115 26.11 -26.53 3.44
CA LEU A 115 25.04 -27.20 4.16
C LEU A 115 23.77 -27.17 3.30
N ASP A 116 22.84 -28.09 3.54
CA ASP A 116 21.51 -28.09 2.89
C ASP A 116 20.48 -28.56 3.92
N ASP A 117 19.53 -27.69 4.27
CA ASP A 117 18.52 -27.91 5.31
C ASP A 117 19.13 -28.36 6.66
N PRO A 118 20.09 -27.61 7.26
CA PRO A 118 20.61 -27.97 8.56
C PRO A 118 19.49 -27.86 9.62
N ARG A 119 19.38 -28.86 10.52
CA ARG A 119 18.26 -28.96 11.48
C ARG A 119 18.64 -28.75 12.92
N ASP A 120 19.79 -29.27 13.32
CA ASP A 120 20.25 -29.21 14.70
C ASP A 120 21.77 -29.21 14.78
N LEU A 121 22.33 -28.82 15.92
CA LEU A 121 23.78 -28.86 16.16
C LEU A 121 24.11 -29.26 17.59
N ALA A 122 25.31 -29.77 17.79
CA ALA A 122 25.90 -30.02 19.10
C ALA A 122 27.38 -29.62 19.12
N VAL A 123 27.86 -29.09 20.23
CA VAL A 123 29.21 -28.59 20.43
C VAL A 123 29.86 -29.38 21.56
N ASP A 124 30.91 -30.13 21.22
CA ASP A 124 31.71 -30.86 22.19
C ASP A 124 33.20 -30.59 21.98
N GLY A 125 33.86 -30.08 23.03
CA GLY A 125 35.28 -29.74 23.03
C GLY A 125 35.64 -28.62 22.02
N GLN A 126 36.24 -29.00 20.90
CA GLN A 126 36.70 -28.08 19.84
C GLN A 126 35.97 -28.31 18.51
N ARG A 127 34.87 -29.07 18.54
CA ARG A 127 34.13 -29.48 17.36
C ARG A 127 32.67 -29.05 17.47
N VAL A 128 32.12 -28.62 16.33
CA VAL A 128 30.71 -28.34 16.13
C VAL A 128 30.18 -29.40 15.16
N TYR A 129 29.23 -30.21 15.60
CA TYR A 129 28.56 -31.22 14.81
C TYR A 129 27.23 -30.65 14.33
N VAL A 130 27.06 -30.52 13.03
CA VAL A 130 25.86 -29.97 12.41
C VAL A 130 25.11 -31.09 11.71
N LEU A 131 23.83 -31.25 12.03
CA LEU A 131 22.94 -32.19 11.36
C LEU A 131 22.46 -31.61 10.04
N ASP A 132 23.13 -32.00 8.96
CA ASP A 132 22.94 -31.52 7.59
C ASP A 132 21.94 -32.45 6.87
N ARG A 133 20.65 -32.21 7.12
CA ARG A 133 19.55 -33.15 6.80
C ARG A 133 19.39 -33.34 5.30
N GLY A 134 19.44 -32.27 4.51
CA GLY A 134 19.31 -32.32 3.04
C GLY A 134 20.43 -33.15 2.40
N ASN A 135 21.66 -33.01 2.90
CA ASN A 135 22.80 -33.83 2.49
C ASN A 135 22.86 -35.20 3.17
N ARG A 136 21.94 -35.52 4.09
CA ARG A 136 21.85 -36.79 4.83
C ARG A 136 23.17 -37.17 5.52
N ARG A 137 23.79 -36.22 6.20
CA ARG A 137 25.09 -36.39 6.87
C ARG A 137 25.18 -35.63 8.17
N VAL A 138 26.20 -35.95 8.95
CA VAL A 138 26.70 -35.05 10.00
C VAL A 138 27.93 -34.32 9.45
N SER A 139 27.88 -32.99 9.43
CA SER A 139 28.99 -32.14 9.02
C SER A 139 29.73 -31.64 10.27
N VAL A 140 31.06 -31.80 10.31
CA VAL A 140 31.87 -31.50 11.49
C VAL A 140 32.78 -30.30 11.19
N PHE A 141 32.70 -29.29 12.05
CA PHE A 141 33.47 -28.05 11.94
C PHE A 141 34.29 -27.78 13.19
N GLY A 142 35.32 -26.94 13.07
CA GLY A 142 36.01 -26.34 14.21
C GLY A 142 35.20 -25.18 14.81
N LEU A 143 35.59 -24.73 16.01
CA LEU A 143 35.02 -23.51 16.61
C LEU A 143 35.30 -22.22 15.80
N ASP A 144 36.16 -22.30 14.79
CA ASP A 144 36.43 -21.24 13.82
C ASP A 144 35.60 -21.37 12.53
N GLY A 145 34.71 -22.37 12.46
CA GLY A 145 33.85 -22.63 11.30
C GLY A 145 34.55 -23.33 10.14
N GLN A 146 35.80 -23.77 10.30
CA GLN A 146 36.50 -24.52 9.26
C GLN A 146 36.01 -25.98 9.22
N PRO A 147 35.76 -26.55 8.02
CA PRO A 147 35.31 -27.93 7.91
C PRO A 147 36.42 -28.90 8.33
N ILE A 148 36.09 -29.86 9.19
CA ILE A 148 36.98 -30.91 9.70
C ILE A 148 36.66 -32.25 9.02
N ALA A 149 35.39 -32.65 8.98
CA ALA A 149 34.96 -33.95 8.47
C ALA A 149 33.49 -33.95 8.02
N GLN A 150 33.12 -34.97 7.23
CA GLN A 150 31.74 -35.21 6.79
C GLN A 150 31.40 -36.68 6.91
N TRP A 151 30.28 -37.00 7.56
CA TRP A 151 29.89 -38.38 7.86
C TRP A 151 28.60 -38.77 7.13
N SER A 152 28.73 -39.21 5.88
CA SER A 152 27.59 -39.53 5.00
C SER A 152 27.15 -41.00 5.02
N ASN A 153 27.96 -41.91 5.56
CA ASN A 153 27.68 -43.36 5.55
C ASN A 153 26.98 -43.86 6.84
N LEU A 154 26.18 -43.01 7.47
CA LEU A 154 25.46 -43.31 8.71
C LEU A 154 24.07 -43.94 8.47
N GLY A 155 23.56 -43.83 7.24
CA GLY A 155 22.22 -44.29 6.86
C GLY A 155 21.11 -43.35 7.27
N LEU A 156 21.39 -42.04 7.32
CA LEU A 156 20.43 -41.01 7.73
C LEU A 156 19.36 -40.80 6.66
N ASN A 157 18.11 -40.66 7.08
CA ASN A 157 16.97 -40.45 6.17
C ASN A 157 16.21 -39.16 6.48
N ALA A 158 15.76 -39.00 7.72
CA ALA A 158 15.05 -37.80 8.16
C ALA A 158 15.40 -37.48 9.62
N PRO A 159 16.69 -37.30 9.94
CA PRO A 159 17.10 -37.08 11.31
C PRO A 159 16.59 -35.72 11.83
N TRP A 160 16.39 -35.60 13.14
CA TRP A 160 15.83 -34.40 13.76
C TRP A 160 16.77 -33.73 14.76
N GLY A 161 17.24 -34.49 15.75
CA GLY A 161 18.05 -33.98 16.86
C GLY A 161 19.44 -34.60 16.91
N ILE A 162 20.40 -33.85 17.47
CA ILE A 162 21.79 -34.29 17.66
C ILE A 162 22.31 -33.89 19.04
N ALA A 163 23.01 -34.80 19.71
CA ALA A 163 23.71 -34.52 20.97
C ALA A 163 25.14 -35.06 20.90
N ALA A 164 26.09 -34.38 21.55
CA ALA A 164 27.49 -34.81 21.56
C ALA A 164 28.09 -34.71 22.96
N GLY A 165 28.97 -35.65 23.28
CA GLY A 165 29.71 -35.62 24.53
C GLY A 165 30.45 -36.92 24.82
N ALA A 166 31.52 -36.83 25.62
CA ALA A 166 32.38 -37.96 25.98
C ALA A 166 32.89 -38.76 24.76
N GLY A 167 33.14 -38.07 23.64
CA GLY A 167 33.65 -38.68 22.40
C GLY A 167 32.60 -39.41 21.57
N ARG A 168 31.30 -39.29 21.89
CA ARG A 168 30.19 -39.88 21.13
C ARG A 168 29.26 -38.81 20.60
N VAL A 169 28.61 -39.13 19.49
CA VAL A 169 27.54 -38.33 18.89
C VAL A 169 26.29 -39.20 18.77
N TYR A 170 25.17 -38.66 19.21
CA TYR A 170 23.85 -39.29 19.17
C TYR A 170 22.97 -38.56 18.16
N VAL A 171 22.30 -39.28 17.27
CA VAL A 171 21.43 -38.69 16.24
C VAL A 171 20.07 -39.38 16.29
N SER A 172 18.98 -38.63 16.38
CA SER A 172 17.62 -39.19 16.36
C SER A 172 17.11 -39.34 14.93
N GLU A 173 16.47 -40.47 14.64
CA GLU A 173 15.76 -40.79 13.40
C GLU A 173 14.28 -41.06 13.75
N PRO A 174 13.45 -40.01 13.82
CA PRO A 174 12.09 -40.09 14.34
C PRO A 174 11.20 -41.07 13.58
N SER A 175 11.28 -41.06 12.25
CA SER A 175 10.48 -41.92 11.38
C SER A 175 10.86 -43.39 11.49
N ALA A 176 12.10 -43.68 11.88
CA ALA A 176 12.57 -45.04 12.13
C ALA A 176 12.33 -45.47 13.59
N GLY A 177 12.11 -44.53 14.51
CA GLY A 177 12.06 -44.81 15.94
C GLY A 177 13.44 -45.16 16.51
N GLU A 178 14.50 -44.55 15.98
CA GLU A 178 15.88 -44.93 16.30
C GLU A 178 16.70 -43.76 16.86
N VAL A 179 17.67 -44.06 17.71
CA VAL A 179 18.79 -43.17 18.05
C VAL A 179 20.09 -43.86 17.66
N LEU A 180 20.84 -43.25 16.75
CA LEU A 180 22.13 -43.75 16.29
C LEU A 180 23.23 -43.26 17.22
N VAL A 181 24.17 -44.15 17.58
CA VAL A 181 25.38 -43.79 18.33
C VAL A 181 26.57 -43.85 17.38
N VAL A 182 27.30 -42.75 17.28
CA VAL A 182 28.40 -42.54 16.35
C VAL A 182 29.68 -42.19 17.11
N ASP A 183 30.79 -42.77 16.69
CA ASP A 183 32.14 -42.52 17.21
C ASP A 183 33.07 -42.31 16.02
N GLU A 184 33.70 -41.13 15.94
CA GLU A 184 34.59 -40.69 14.86
C GLU A 184 34.05 -41.03 13.45
N GLY A 185 32.77 -40.74 13.21
CA GLY A 185 32.09 -40.95 11.92
C GLY A 185 31.68 -42.38 11.61
N ARG A 186 31.91 -43.32 12.53
CA ARG A 186 31.43 -44.70 12.41
C ARG A 186 30.23 -44.91 13.32
N ARG A 187 29.14 -45.43 12.77
CA ARG A 187 28.01 -45.93 13.56
C ARG A 187 28.46 -47.13 14.40
N ILE A 188 28.34 -47.03 15.73
CA ILE A 188 28.76 -48.06 16.68
C ILE A 188 27.60 -48.79 17.34
N ALA A 189 26.43 -48.15 17.42
CA ALA A 189 25.18 -48.76 17.90
C ALA A 189 23.96 -48.06 17.29
N THR A 190 22.83 -48.74 17.35
CA THR A 190 21.49 -48.19 17.05
C THR A 190 20.58 -48.60 18.20
N TRP A 191 19.95 -47.63 18.84
CA TRP A 191 18.99 -47.84 19.91
C TRP A 191 17.58 -47.72 19.37
N GLN A 192 16.72 -48.68 19.71
CA GLN A 192 15.29 -48.63 19.37
C GLN A 192 14.56 -47.83 20.46
N VAL A 193 13.86 -46.78 20.05
CA VAL A 193 13.17 -45.84 20.93
C VAL A 193 11.73 -45.67 20.43
N ASP A 194 10.78 -46.26 21.17
CA ASP A 194 9.36 -46.12 20.86
C ASP A 194 8.89 -44.67 21.02
N GLY A 195 7.83 -44.25 20.33
CA GLY A 195 7.21 -42.94 20.60
C GLY A 195 7.90 -41.74 19.96
N GLN A 196 8.63 -41.96 18.86
CA GLN A 196 9.20 -40.94 17.96
C GLN A 196 10.24 -40.04 18.66
N PRO A 197 11.53 -40.44 18.68
CA PRO A 197 12.59 -39.65 19.28
C PRO A 197 12.84 -38.37 18.47
N MET A 198 12.73 -37.21 19.10
CA MET A 198 12.92 -35.88 18.52
C MET A 198 14.25 -35.27 19.02
N GLY A 199 14.23 -34.15 19.74
CA GLY A 199 15.41 -33.56 20.35
C GLY A 199 16.07 -34.43 21.42
N LEU A 200 17.38 -34.24 21.56
CA LEU A 200 18.29 -35.04 22.38
C LEU A 200 19.22 -34.10 23.15
N ASP A 201 19.52 -34.41 24.40
CA ASP A 201 20.60 -33.72 25.11
C ASP A 201 21.32 -34.64 26.11
N LEU A 202 22.63 -34.43 26.26
CA LEU A 202 23.49 -35.22 27.13
C LEU A 202 23.74 -34.47 28.43
N GLY A 203 23.19 -34.98 29.53
CA GLY A 203 23.36 -34.35 30.84
C GLY A 203 24.76 -34.54 31.43
N PRO A 204 25.10 -33.77 32.48
CA PRO A 204 26.41 -33.84 33.15
C PRO A 204 26.68 -35.18 33.85
N ASP A 205 25.65 -36.01 34.05
CA ASP A 205 25.76 -37.38 34.55
C ASP A 205 26.09 -38.41 33.45
N GLY A 206 26.28 -37.97 32.20
CA GLY A 206 26.61 -38.81 31.05
C GLY A 206 25.42 -39.60 30.48
N LYS A 207 24.19 -39.28 30.89
CA LYS A 207 22.97 -39.93 30.41
C LYS A 207 22.29 -39.11 29.31
N LEU A 208 21.65 -39.79 28.36
CA LEU A 208 20.97 -39.14 27.25
C LEU A 208 19.50 -38.88 27.59
N ARG A 209 19.02 -37.66 27.36
CA ARG A 209 17.60 -37.30 27.46
C ARG A 209 17.03 -37.29 26.06
N VAL A 210 15.85 -37.89 25.89
CA VAL A 210 15.21 -38.03 24.59
C VAL A 210 13.77 -37.54 24.70
N ALA A 211 13.44 -36.50 23.93
CA ALA A 211 12.06 -36.06 23.74
C ALA A 211 11.31 -37.06 22.86
N ARG A 212 10.29 -37.74 23.40
CA ARG A 212 9.51 -38.76 22.69
C ARG A 212 8.11 -38.20 22.41
N SER A 213 8.00 -37.45 21.30
CA SER A 213 6.83 -36.62 20.97
C SER A 213 5.53 -37.41 20.95
N ALA A 214 5.47 -38.52 20.22
CA ALA A 214 4.26 -39.32 20.08
C ALA A 214 3.85 -40.03 21.39
N ALA A 215 4.80 -40.22 22.31
CA ALA A 215 4.53 -40.77 23.65
C ALA A 215 4.22 -39.69 24.70
N GLY A 216 4.41 -38.40 24.39
CA GLY A 216 4.15 -37.30 25.32
C GLY A 216 5.07 -37.28 26.54
N LEU A 217 6.31 -37.77 26.41
CA LEU A 217 7.23 -37.92 27.54
C LEU A 217 8.69 -37.65 27.17
N VAL A 218 9.51 -37.40 28.17
CA VAL A 218 10.97 -37.34 28.04
C VAL A 218 11.58 -38.52 28.78
N SER A 219 12.37 -39.34 28.09
CA SER A 219 13.01 -40.52 28.68
C SER A 219 14.50 -40.29 28.91
N THR A 220 15.03 -40.83 30.00
CA THR A 220 16.47 -40.89 30.29
C THR A 220 17.02 -42.25 29.92
N TYR A 221 18.12 -42.27 29.17
CA TYR A 221 18.81 -43.48 28.74
C TYR A 221 20.24 -43.51 29.29
N GLY A 222 20.65 -44.69 29.74
CA GLY A 222 22.03 -44.97 30.11
C GLY A 222 22.97 -44.97 28.90
N ALA A 223 24.28 -45.01 29.15
CA ALA A 223 25.31 -44.99 28.10
C ALA A 223 25.31 -46.24 27.18
N ASP A 224 24.55 -47.27 27.52
CA ASP A 224 24.35 -48.49 26.74
C ASP A 224 23.00 -48.50 25.96
N GLY A 225 22.17 -47.47 26.15
CA GLY A 225 20.86 -47.34 25.51
C GLY A 225 19.72 -47.99 26.29
N SER A 226 19.96 -48.45 27.52
CA SER A 226 18.90 -48.93 28.40
C SER A 226 18.04 -47.77 28.93
N PRO A 227 16.70 -47.85 28.88
CA PRO A 227 15.84 -46.82 29.46
C PRO A 227 15.89 -46.90 30.99
N GLU A 228 16.08 -45.77 31.66
CA GLU A 228 16.20 -45.71 33.12
C GLU A 228 14.99 -45.07 33.80
N SER A 229 14.44 -44.00 33.21
CA SER A 229 13.31 -43.26 33.77
C SER A 229 12.53 -42.49 32.71
N ASP A 230 11.23 -42.32 32.96
CA ASP A 230 10.33 -41.52 32.13
C ASP A 230 9.78 -40.34 32.92
N LEU A 231 9.81 -39.17 32.30
CA LEU A 231 9.11 -37.97 32.75
C LEU A 231 7.88 -37.76 31.87
N VAL A 232 6.70 -38.01 32.44
CA VAL A 232 5.42 -37.81 31.74
C VAL A 232 5.07 -36.33 31.73
N GLN A 233 4.80 -35.77 30.54
CA GLN A 233 4.24 -34.43 30.47
C GLN A 233 2.77 -34.47 30.90
N PRO A 234 2.34 -33.59 31.82
CA PRO A 234 0.97 -33.60 32.34
C PRO A 234 -0.08 -33.11 31.33
N ASN A 235 0.33 -32.53 30.19
CA ASN A 235 -0.56 -31.99 29.18
C ASN A 235 -0.28 -32.62 27.79
N PRO A 236 -1.22 -33.40 27.22
CA PRO A 236 -1.04 -34.02 25.89
C PRO A 236 -0.97 -33.01 24.73
N ASP A 237 -1.44 -31.77 24.92
CA ASP A 237 -1.34 -30.71 23.92
C ASP A 237 0.07 -30.09 23.84
N LEU A 238 0.98 -30.49 24.74
CA LEU A 238 2.37 -30.05 24.80
C LEU A 238 3.32 -31.21 24.50
N ALA A 239 3.16 -31.84 23.33
CA ALA A 239 4.09 -32.89 22.89
C ALA A 239 5.54 -32.38 22.92
N PRO A 240 6.49 -33.12 23.53
CA PRO A 240 7.88 -32.69 23.62
C PRO A 240 8.56 -32.83 22.25
N LEU A 241 9.11 -31.73 21.75
CA LEU A 241 9.85 -31.67 20.48
C LEU A 241 11.35 -31.57 20.70
N ASP A 242 11.77 -30.89 21.77
CA ASP A 242 13.18 -30.73 22.11
C ASP A 242 13.38 -30.71 23.64
N VAL A 243 14.60 -30.99 24.09
CA VAL A 243 14.96 -31.07 25.51
C VAL A 243 16.38 -30.55 25.73
N SER A 244 16.58 -29.79 26.81
CA SER A 244 17.92 -29.47 27.29
C SER A 244 18.06 -29.69 28.80
N VAL A 245 19.26 -30.09 29.22
CA VAL A 245 19.62 -30.45 30.60
C VAL A 245 20.56 -29.39 31.17
N ASP A 246 20.23 -28.86 32.35
CA ASP A 246 21.13 -27.93 33.03
C ASP A 246 22.26 -28.61 33.83
N ASP A 247 23.19 -27.78 34.31
CA ASP A 247 24.37 -28.17 35.10
C ASP A 247 24.06 -29.03 36.33
N ASP A 248 22.82 -28.99 36.84
CA ASP A 248 22.38 -29.71 38.03
C ASP A 248 21.42 -30.86 37.69
N GLY A 249 21.23 -31.16 36.40
CA GLY A 249 20.37 -32.25 35.91
C GLY A 249 18.88 -31.90 35.83
N GLY A 250 18.51 -30.63 35.95
CA GLY A 250 17.16 -30.14 35.65
C GLY A 250 16.88 -30.16 34.14
N LEU A 251 15.61 -30.30 33.76
CA LEU A 251 15.20 -30.44 32.37
C LEU A 251 14.39 -29.23 31.90
N TYR A 252 14.70 -28.73 30.71
CA TYR A 252 13.89 -27.78 29.96
C TYR A 252 13.33 -28.50 28.75
N VAL A 253 12.01 -28.69 28.73
CA VAL A 253 11.33 -29.46 27.69
C VAL A 253 10.54 -28.51 26.83
N GLN A 254 10.88 -28.46 25.54
CA GLN A 254 10.26 -27.59 24.56
C GLN A 254 9.16 -28.33 23.80
N SER A 255 8.05 -27.65 23.61
CA SER A 255 6.90 -28.00 22.79
C SER A 255 6.56 -26.80 21.90
N ARG A 256 5.73 -26.99 20.86
CA ARG A 256 5.37 -25.88 19.92
C ARG A 256 4.84 -24.62 20.60
N ARG A 257 4.22 -24.79 21.77
CA ARG A 257 3.52 -23.74 22.51
C ARG A 257 4.14 -23.41 23.87
N ALA A 258 5.15 -24.17 24.32
CA ALA A 258 5.72 -23.94 25.64
C ALA A 258 7.15 -24.44 25.81
N ILE A 259 7.88 -23.83 26.75
CA ILE A 259 9.05 -24.44 27.39
C ILE A 259 8.71 -24.70 28.86
N LEU A 260 8.83 -25.95 29.29
CA LEU A 260 8.55 -26.40 30.65
C LEU A 260 9.85 -26.71 31.39
N TRP A 261 9.98 -26.24 32.63
CA TRP A 261 11.14 -26.54 33.47
C TRP A 261 10.79 -27.55 34.58
N TYR A 262 11.59 -28.60 34.67
CA TYR A 262 11.53 -29.64 35.69
C TYR A 262 12.82 -29.63 36.50
N GLU A 263 12.69 -29.56 37.82
CA GLU A 263 13.83 -29.77 38.70
C GLU A 263 14.30 -31.23 38.60
N ALA A 264 15.61 -31.46 38.80
CA ALA A 264 16.21 -32.79 38.76
C ALA A 264 15.43 -33.79 39.64
N GLY A 265 14.95 -34.87 39.02
CA GLY A 265 14.17 -35.93 39.69
C GLY A 265 12.71 -35.57 40.01
N SER A 266 12.22 -34.37 39.66
CA SER A 266 10.82 -33.98 39.83
C SER A 266 9.97 -34.39 38.63
N ALA A 267 8.80 -34.99 38.89
CA ALA A 267 7.78 -35.24 37.87
C ALA A 267 6.88 -34.02 37.59
N ILE A 268 7.01 -32.97 38.41
CA ILE A 268 6.18 -31.76 38.33
C ILE A 268 7.04 -30.62 37.82
N SER A 269 6.56 -29.97 36.75
CA SER A 269 7.20 -28.75 36.26
C SER A 269 7.00 -27.61 37.25
N ARG A 270 8.06 -26.85 37.50
CA ARG A 270 8.01 -25.68 38.38
C ARG A 270 7.60 -24.42 37.62
N GLN A 271 7.82 -24.39 36.31
CA GLN A 271 7.47 -23.24 35.48
C GLN A 271 7.21 -23.63 34.03
N ALA A 272 6.35 -22.86 33.38
CA ALA A 272 6.05 -22.94 31.96
C ALA A 272 6.10 -21.53 31.34
N MET A 273 6.82 -21.39 30.23
CA MET A 273 6.64 -20.27 29.30
C MET A 273 5.67 -20.72 28.23
N TYR A 274 4.64 -19.93 27.92
CA TYR A 274 3.71 -20.23 26.82
C TYR A 274 3.93 -19.22 25.68
N ARG A 275 4.34 -19.73 24.52
CA ARG A 275 4.52 -18.96 23.31
C ARG A 275 4.43 -19.88 22.10
N ASP A 276 3.66 -19.48 21.09
CA ASP A 276 3.54 -20.24 19.86
C ASP A 276 4.81 -20.11 19.01
N GLY A 277 5.10 -21.11 18.20
CA GLY A 277 6.23 -21.09 17.28
C GLY A 277 7.57 -21.50 17.89
N LEU A 278 7.63 -22.09 19.09
CA LEU A 278 8.92 -22.55 19.66
C LEU A 278 9.48 -23.74 18.86
N VAL A 279 10.78 -23.74 18.55
CA VAL A 279 11.42 -24.77 17.69
C VAL A 279 12.71 -25.39 18.27
N GLY A 280 13.33 -24.79 19.28
CA GLY A 280 14.54 -25.34 19.92
C GLY A 280 14.82 -24.73 21.29
N VAL A 281 15.60 -25.43 22.11
CA VAL A 281 15.97 -24.99 23.47
C VAL A 281 17.38 -25.45 23.84
N THR A 282 18.16 -24.58 24.49
CA THR A 282 19.47 -24.93 25.05
C THR A 282 19.71 -24.27 26.41
N HIS A 283 20.30 -25.01 27.34
CA HIS A 283 20.77 -24.51 28.62
C HIS A 283 21.97 -23.60 28.41
N TRP A 284 21.98 -22.45 29.10
CA TRP A 284 23.13 -21.57 29.15
C TRP A 284 23.90 -21.80 30.47
N PRO A 285 25.12 -22.37 30.43
CA PRO A 285 25.93 -22.70 31.60
C PRO A 285 25.92 -21.64 32.70
N ARG A 286 25.37 -22.01 33.87
CA ARG A 286 25.22 -21.21 35.10
C ARG A 286 24.51 -19.86 34.98
N LYS A 287 23.85 -19.58 33.85
CA LYS A 287 23.38 -18.24 33.51
C LYS A 287 21.93 -18.19 33.03
N GLY A 288 21.41 -19.25 32.40
CA GLY A 288 20.00 -19.26 31.97
C GLY A 288 19.62 -20.39 31.04
N VAL A 289 18.60 -20.15 30.24
CA VAL A 289 18.18 -21.01 29.12
C VAL A 289 17.82 -20.11 27.95
N VAL A 290 18.09 -20.60 26.75
CA VAL A 290 17.79 -19.95 25.48
C VAL A 290 16.86 -20.84 24.68
N GLY A 291 15.90 -20.25 23.98
CA GLY A 291 15.07 -20.95 23.01
C GLY A 291 14.93 -20.16 21.71
N THR A 292 14.49 -20.84 20.67
CA THR A 292 14.18 -20.23 19.37
C THR A 292 12.68 -20.21 19.15
N VAL A 293 12.24 -19.18 18.44
CA VAL A 293 10.85 -19.04 18.04
C VAL A 293 10.78 -18.66 16.57
N VAL A 294 9.80 -19.25 15.91
CA VAL A 294 9.44 -19.14 14.51
C VAL A 294 7.93 -18.88 14.49
N ASP A 295 7.54 -17.61 14.38
CA ASP A 295 6.13 -17.21 14.28
C ASP A 295 5.67 -17.11 12.81
N GLU A 296 4.36 -17.16 12.55
CA GLU A 296 3.75 -17.01 11.23
C GLU A 296 3.80 -15.52 10.74
N PRO A 297 3.49 -15.21 9.46
CA PRO A 297 4.32 -14.46 8.49
C PRO A 297 4.61 -12.97 8.77
N ARG A 298 4.24 -12.43 9.93
CA ARG A 298 4.29 -10.99 10.22
C ARG A 298 5.14 -10.61 11.42
N THR A 299 6.38 -11.11 11.59
CA THR A 299 7.58 -10.28 11.98
C THR A 299 8.70 -10.96 12.79
N TRP A 300 8.60 -12.22 13.27
CA TRP A 300 9.66 -12.72 14.16
C TRP A 300 10.10 -14.18 14.01
N HIS A 301 11.35 -14.35 13.54
CA HIS A 301 12.18 -15.53 13.72
C HIS A 301 13.38 -15.10 14.57
N GLY A 302 13.56 -15.64 15.77
CA GLY A 302 14.61 -15.14 16.66
C GLY A 302 14.84 -15.96 17.93
N LEU A 303 15.72 -15.42 18.78
CA LEU A 303 16.20 -16.06 19.99
C LEU A 303 15.56 -15.40 21.22
N ILE A 304 15.09 -16.21 22.16
CA ILE A 304 14.63 -15.77 23.48
C ILE A 304 15.54 -16.35 24.55
N ALA A 305 15.94 -15.57 25.53
CA ALA A 305 16.70 -16.06 26.68
C ALA A 305 16.00 -15.68 27.98
N PHE A 306 16.04 -16.59 28.96
CA PHE A 306 15.39 -16.44 30.26
C PHE A 306 16.29 -16.88 31.42
N ALA A 307 16.00 -16.31 32.59
CA ALA A 307 16.81 -16.50 33.79
C ALA A 307 16.79 -17.95 34.31
N TRP A 308 17.93 -18.38 34.83
CA TRP A 308 18.13 -19.69 35.45
C TRP A 308 17.30 -19.84 36.74
N ARG A 309 16.55 -20.94 36.88
CA ARG A 309 15.85 -21.35 38.12
C ARG A 309 15.01 -20.27 38.80
N PRO A 310 13.96 -19.75 38.13
CA PRO A 310 13.13 -18.73 38.73
C PRO A 310 12.43 -19.25 39.98
N ARG A 311 12.41 -18.43 41.04
CA ARG A 311 11.68 -18.73 42.28
C ARG A 311 10.20 -18.45 42.08
N ASP A 312 9.33 -19.19 42.78
CA ASP A 312 7.88 -18.95 42.76
C ASP A 312 7.55 -17.47 43.01
N GLY A 313 6.93 -16.83 42.01
CA GLY A 313 6.52 -15.42 42.07
C GLY A 313 7.53 -14.41 41.50
N GLU A 314 8.72 -14.83 41.05
CA GLU A 314 9.60 -13.97 40.26
C GLU A 314 9.17 -13.96 38.79
N ARG A 315 9.03 -12.75 38.24
CA ARG A 315 8.62 -12.54 36.85
C ARG A 315 9.81 -12.87 35.95
N ILE A 316 9.58 -13.72 34.95
CA ILE A 316 10.57 -14.13 33.95
C ILE A 316 11.06 -12.88 33.21
N TRP A 317 12.38 -12.69 33.14
CA TRP A 317 13.02 -11.62 32.39
C TRP A 317 13.16 -12.03 30.94
N ASP A 318 12.69 -11.20 30.02
CA ASP A 318 13.02 -11.28 28.61
C ASP A 318 14.40 -10.62 28.44
N TRP A 319 15.43 -11.39 28.08
CA TRP A 319 16.76 -10.83 27.78
C TRP A 319 16.78 -10.43 26.28
N PRO A 320 16.78 -9.12 25.93
CA PRO A 320 16.49 -8.62 24.57
C PRO A 320 17.62 -8.81 23.53
N TYR A 321 18.58 -9.70 23.76
CA TYR A 321 19.93 -9.54 23.21
C TYR A 321 20.23 -10.25 21.89
N LEU A 322 19.34 -11.08 21.33
CA LEU A 322 19.75 -12.02 20.27
C LEU A 322 18.76 -12.11 19.09
N GLY A 323 19.26 -11.90 17.87
CA GLY A 323 18.61 -12.38 16.64
C GLY A 323 18.00 -11.34 15.68
N PHE A 324 18.17 -10.02 15.87
CA PHE A 324 17.74 -9.04 14.87
C PHE A 324 18.92 -8.46 14.07
N PRO A 325 18.90 -8.56 12.73
CA PRO A 325 19.98 -8.04 11.93
C PRO A 325 20.11 -6.52 12.03
N PRO A 326 21.35 -5.99 12.01
CA PRO A 326 21.59 -4.56 11.90
C PRO A 326 20.86 -3.97 10.68
N GLY A 327 20.04 -2.94 10.88
CA GLY A 327 19.37 -2.19 9.81
C GLY A 327 17.92 -2.61 9.55
N ARG A 328 17.48 -3.79 10.04
CA ARG A 328 16.07 -4.18 9.99
C ARG A 328 15.32 -3.58 11.17
N LEU A 329 14.21 -2.89 10.90
CA LEU A 329 13.31 -2.35 11.92
C LEU A 329 12.28 -3.41 12.33
N ASN A 330 11.87 -3.38 13.59
CA ASN A 330 10.85 -4.26 14.14
C ASN A 330 10.02 -3.51 15.19
N ALA A 331 8.75 -3.21 14.87
CA ALA A 331 7.88 -2.43 15.73
C ALA A 331 8.53 -1.11 16.24
N PRO A 332 9.09 -0.27 15.35
CA PRO A 332 9.70 0.99 15.76
C PRO A 332 8.69 1.87 16.50
N SER A 333 9.15 2.56 17.54
CA SER A 333 8.29 3.31 18.45
C SER A 333 8.55 4.80 18.48
N ALA A 334 9.77 5.25 18.17
CA ALA A 334 10.11 6.67 18.06
C ALA A 334 11.24 6.92 17.04
N VAL A 335 11.30 8.12 16.48
CA VAL A 335 12.34 8.54 15.52
C VAL A 335 12.77 9.98 15.77
N GLN A 336 14.07 10.24 15.68
CA GLN A 336 14.64 11.58 15.87
C GLN A 336 15.76 11.87 14.86
N ALA A 337 15.64 12.97 14.12
CA ALA A 337 16.74 13.51 13.34
C ALA A 337 17.71 14.25 14.26
N GLY A 338 18.98 13.82 14.27
CA GLY A 338 20.05 14.46 15.02
C GLY A 338 20.64 15.66 14.28
N ALA A 339 21.17 16.63 15.02
CA ALA A 339 21.89 17.76 14.43
C ALA A 339 23.20 17.36 13.73
N ASP A 340 23.67 16.13 13.96
CA ASP A 340 24.79 15.51 13.25
C ASP A 340 24.40 14.92 11.88
N GLY A 341 23.13 15.06 11.49
CA GLY A 341 22.58 14.56 10.24
C GLY A 341 22.21 13.07 10.27
N ARG A 342 22.29 12.39 11.42
CA ARG A 342 21.88 10.99 11.55
C ARG A 342 20.41 10.88 11.93
N ILE A 343 19.78 9.78 11.50
CA ILE A 343 18.39 9.44 11.86
C ILE A 343 18.41 8.34 12.90
N TYR A 344 18.00 8.66 14.12
CA TYR A 344 17.96 7.73 15.25
C TYR A 344 16.56 7.15 15.36
N VAL A 345 16.47 5.82 15.34
CA VAL A 345 15.21 5.09 15.49
C VAL A 345 15.28 4.29 16.77
N LEU A 346 14.33 4.56 17.66
CA LEU A 346 14.02 3.69 18.78
C LEU A 346 13.15 2.56 18.25
N ASP A 347 13.77 1.40 18.17
CA ASP A 347 13.27 0.20 17.54
C ASP A 347 12.88 -0.86 18.58
N GLY A 348 12.17 -1.91 18.16
CA GLY A 348 11.64 -2.93 19.05
C GLY A 348 12.67 -3.48 20.04
N TRP A 349 12.25 -3.60 21.30
CA TRP A 349 13.01 -4.11 22.44
C TRP A 349 14.36 -3.39 22.69
N PRO A 350 14.34 -2.38 23.57
CA PRO A 350 15.30 -1.27 23.73
C PRO A 350 16.23 -0.83 22.59
N ARG A 351 16.12 -1.28 21.35
CA ARG A 351 17.20 -1.11 20.38
C ARG A 351 17.19 0.31 19.82
N ILE A 352 18.36 0.94 19.75
CA ILE A 352 18.53 2.24 19.08
C ILE A 352 19.37 2.00 17.83
N GLN A 353 18.84 2.34 16.67
CA GLN A 353 19.54 2.27 15.39
C GLN A 353 19.76 3.67 14.86
N ALA A 354 20.96 3.98 14.39
CA ALA A 354 21.30 5.25 13.76
C ALA A 354 21.61 5.00 12.28
N PHE A 355 20.91 5.73 11.42
CA PHE A 355 21.03 5.66 9.96
C PHE A 355 21.59 6.96 9.41
N ALA A 356 22.24 6.89 8.27
CA ALA A 356 22.50 8.07 7.44
C ALA A 356 21.22 8.48 6.69
N PRO A 357 21.12 9.73 6.19
CA PRO A 357 19.94 10.20 5.45
C PRO A 357 19.62 9.43 4.16
N ASP A 358 20.53 8.57 3.70
CA ASP A 358 20.38 7.67 2.55
C ASP A 358 19.89 6.26 2.94
N GLY A 359 19.52 6.05 4.21
CA GLY A 359 19.04 4.77 4.73
C GLY A 359 20.11 3.78 5.12
N ARG A 360 21.39 4.12 4.94
CA ARG A 360 22.49 3.24 5.35
C ARG A 360 22.64 3.22 6.86
N LEU A 361 22.62 2.02 7.46
CA LEU A 361 22.90 1.87 8.89
C LEU A 361 24.33 2.33 9.23
N LEU A 362 24.45 3.18 10.25
CA LEU A 362 25.71 3.66 10.80
C LEU A 362 26.05 3.00 12.13
N ALA A 363 25.04 2.77 12.95
CA ALA A 363 25.21 2.16 14.26
C ALA A 363 23.94 1.45 14.71
N GLN A 364 24.09 0.31 15.38
CA GLN A 364 23.04 -0.34 16.16
C GLN A 364 23.53 -0.46 17.60
N ARG A 365 22.69 -0.10 18.57
CA ARG A 365 23.00 -0.11 19.99
C ARG A 365 21.83 -0.69 20.78
N VAL A 366 22.17 -1.36 21.86
CA VAL A 366 21.22 -1.80 22.89
C VAL A 366 21.67 -1.13 24.19
N PRO A 367 20.86 -0.25 24.80
CA PRO A 367 21.18 0.41 26.05
C PRO A 367 21.49 -0.62 27.14
N SER A 368 22.66 -0.52 27.76
CA SER A 368 23.03 -1.37 28.90
C SER A 368 22.29 -0.89 30.15
N LEU A 369 21.12 -1.46 30.42
CA LEU A 369 20.28 -1.10 31.55
C LEU A 369 20.52 -2.09 32.69
N ALA A 370 20.48 -1.59 33.93
CA ALA A 370 20.63 -2.44 35.10
C ALA A 370 19.60 -3.59 35.05
N PRO A 371 20.01 -4.85 35.29
CA PRO A 371 19.22 -6.07 35.00
C PRO A 371 17.90 -6.23 35.78
N ALA A 372 17.47 -5.23 36.55
CA ALA A 372 16.29 -5.26 37.41
C ALA A 372 15.14 -4.33 36.97
N ARG A 373 15.22 -3.68 35.79
CA ARG A 373 14.20 -2.71 35.34
C ARG A 373 13.68 -3.03 33.95
N ARG A 374 12.34 -3.00 33.77
CA ARG A 374 11.72 -2.94 32.45
C ARG A 374 12.06 -1.60 31.81
N PHE A 375 12.67 -1.65 30.63
CA PHE A 375 12.83 -0.50 29.76
C PHE A 375 11.54 -0.33 28.96
N GLU A 376 10.85 0.78 29.16
CA GLU A 376 9.61 1.11 28.46
C GLU A 376 9.80 2.48 27.80
N PRO A 377 10.66 2.57 26.78
CA PRO A 377 11.02 3.85 26.19
C PRO A 377 9.81 4.36 25.38
N VAL A 378 9.49 5.62 25.57
CA VAL A 378 8.33 6.27 24.93
C VAL A 378 8.78 7.22 23.83
N ASP A 379 9.95 7.84 24.02
CA ASP A 379 10.45 8.91 23.17
C ASP A 379 11.98 9.08 23.35
N ILE A 380 12.65 9.70 22.37
CA ILE A 380 14.10 9.91 22.34
C ILE A 380 14.45 11.31 21.83
N ALA A 381 15.37 11.99 22.51
CA ALA A 381 15.97 13.23 22.04
C ALA A 381 17.49 13.08 21.92
N VAL A 382 18.10 13.66 20.88
CA VAL A 382 19.53 13.53 20.60
C VAL A 382 20.20 14.90 20.51
N SER A 383 21.22 15.13 21.34
CA SER A 383 21.97 16.38 21.37
C SER A 383 22.95 16.50 20.20
N ALA A 384 23.49 17.69 19.97
CA ALA A 384 24.41 17.97 18.87
C ALA A 384 25.72 17.16 18.91
N ASP A 385 26.16 16.73 20.09
CA ASP A 385 27.31 15.84 20.29
C ASP A 385 26.96 14.34 20.19
N GLY A 386 25.69 14.01 19.88
CA GLY A 386 25.20 12.66 19.72
C GLY A 386 24.85 11.93 21.01
N ALA A 387 24.83 12.62 22.17
CA ALA A 387 24.31 12.03 23.39
C ALA A 387 22.78 11.90 23.30
N MET A 388 22.25 10.81 23.82
CA MET A 388 20.83 10.48 23.69
C MET A 388 20.15 10.55 25.05
N LEU A 389 18.95 11.14 25.09
CA LEU A 389 18.08 11.17 26.26
C LEU A 389 16.82 10.40 25.91
N VAL A 390 16.59 9.29 26.60
CA VAL A 390 15.43 8.42 26.42
C VAL A 390 14.45 8.67 27.55
N ALA A 391 13.21 9.01 27.19
CA ALA A 391 12.12 9.17 28.14
C ALA A 391 11.41 7.83 28.38
N GLU A 392 11.19 7.53 29.65
CA GLU A 392 10.41 6.39 30.12
C GLU A 392 9.34 6.88 31.09
N PRO A 393 8.24 6.13 31.32
CA PRO A 393 7.16 6.55 32.20
C PRO A 393 7.62 7.09 33.55
N ARG A 394 8.65 6.49 34.15
CA ARG A 394 9.15 6.87 35.48
C ARG A 394 10.60 7.30 35.50
N HIS A 395 11.26 7.36 34.35
CA HIS A 395 12.69 7.63 34.29
C HIS A 395 13.06 8.47 33.08
N ILE A 396 14.20 9.14 33.19
CA ILE A 396 14.91 9.69 32.06
C ILE A 396 16.31 9.10 32.07
N THR A 397 16.71 8.51 30.96
CA THR A 397 17.96 7.78 30.82
C THR A 397 18.85 8.50 29.81
N GLN A 398 20.05 8.89 30.23
CA GLN A 398 21.07 9.47 29.38
C GLN A 398 22.02 8.39 28.91
N LEU A 399 22.17 8.29 27.59
CA LEU A 399 23.11 7.41 26.92
C LEU A 399 24.18 8.25 26.24
N ALA A 400 25.44 7.85 26.39
CA ALA A 400 26.54 8.43 25.63
C ALA A 400 26.38 8.09 24.12
N PRO A 401 27.08 8.78 23.21
CA PRO A 401 27.02 8.51 21.77
C PRO A 401 27.37 7.06 21.39
N ASP A 402 28.14 6.36 22.22
CA ASP A 402 28.49 4.95 22.05
C ASP A 402 27.38 3.98 22.51
N GLY A 403 26.29 4.47 23.09
CA GLY A 403 25.15 3.70 23.60
C GLY A 403 25.28 3.27 25.07
N THR A 404 26.38 3.59 25.74
CA THR A 404 26.56 3.28 27.16
C THR A 404 25.69 4.16 28.04
N THR A 405 25.11 3.59 29.09
CA THR A 405 24.29 4.36 30.05
C THR A 405 25.19 5.26 30.90
N ALA A 406 25.15 6.56 30.63
CA ALA A 406 25.89 7.56 31.38
C ALA A 406 25.20 7.88 32.72
N SER A 407 23.89 8.08 32.69
CA SER A 407 23.09 8.31 33.89
C SER A 407 21.64 7.90 33.68
N SER A 408 20.92 7.58 34.75
CA SER A 408 19.48 7.35 34.73
C SER A 408 18.88 7.93 36.00
N LEU A 409 17.83 8.73 35.85
CA LEU A 409 17.12 9.33 36.98
C LEU A 409 15.67 8.86 37.04
N ARG A 410 15.21 8.52 38.24
CA ARG A 410 13.78 8.32 38.52
C ARG A 410 13.07 9.66 38.69
N LEU A 411 12.00 9.86 37.93
CA LEU A 411 11.20 11.07 37.92
C LEU A 411 10.34 11.16 39.19
N GLN A 412 10.66 12.10 40.08
CA GLN A 412 9.94 12.33 41.34
C GLN A 412 9.94 13.82 41.73
N ARG A 413 8.84 14.30 42.33
CA ARG A 413 8.77 15.63 42.97
C ARG A 413 8.32 15.47 44.42
N GLY A 414 9.26 15.60 45.35
CA GLY A 414 8.99 15.30 46.76
C GLY A 414 8.68 13.82 46.97
N THR A 415 7.47 13.49 47.42
CA THR A 415 6.99 12.11 47.61
C THR A 415 6.14 11.59 46.44
N THR A 416 5.91 12.40 45.40
CA THR A 416 5.01 12.08 44.29
C THR A 416 5.80 11.55 43.10
N GLU A 417 5.36 10.43 42.52
CA GLU A 417 5.88 9.92 41.24
C GLU A 417 5.32 10.74 40.07
N LEU A 418 6.19 11.05 39.10
CA LEU A 418 5.83 11.77 37.87
C LEU A 418 5.73 10.78 36.71
N TRP A 419 4.97 11.12 35.67
CA TRP A 419 4.78 10.25 34.50
C TRP A 419 5.22 10.93 33.20
N GLY A 420 6.44 10.63 32.75
CA GLY A 420 7.01 11.19 31.52
C GLY A 420 6.40 10.58 30.25
N THR A 421 5.95 11.41 29.30
CA THR A 421 5.32 10.92 28.05
C THR A 421 5.95 11.42 26.75
N ALA A 422 6.73 12.51 26.79
CA ALA A 422 7.43 13.07 25.63
C ALA A 422 8.62 13.93 26.09
N ILE A 423 9.66 14.05 25.26
CA ILE A 423 10.89 14.78 25.56
C ILE A 423 11.36 15.60 24.36
N ALA A 424 11.85 16.82 24.61
CA ALA A 424 12.41 17.66 23.55
C ALA A 424 13.65 18.40 24.04
N LEU A 425 14.66 18.55 23.17
CA LEU A 425 15.84 19.36 23.44
C LEU A 425 15.56 20.85 23.19
N ARG A 426 16.26 21.70 23.94
CA ARG A 426 16.16 23.15 23.91
C ARG A 426 17.54 23.82 24.04
N GLY A 427 17.62 25.06 23.58
CA GLY A 427 18.77 25.95 23.75
C GLY A 427 20.00 25.50 22.96
N GLY A 428 19.80 24.86 21.80
CA GLY A 428 20.90 24.24 21.05
C GLY A 428 21.39 22.94 21.68
N GLY A 429 20.53 22.26 22.45
CA GLY A 429 20.80 21.00 23.11
C GLY A 429 21.41 21.09 24.51
N ASP A 430 21.36 22.25 25.16
CA ASP A 430 21.85 22.43 26.54
C ASP A 430 20.79 22.11 27.62
N ARG A 431 19.51 22.10 27.22
CA ARG A 431 18.36 21.83 28.07
C ARG A 431 17.47 20.76 27.45
N VAL A 432 16.82 19.98 28.32
CA VAL A 432 15.74 19.07 27.93
C VAL A 432 14.45 19.47 28.61
N THR A 433 13.36 19.51 27.88
CA THR A 433 12.01 19.65 28.42
C THR A 433 11.32 18.29 28.38
N LEU A 434 10.82 17.85 29.53
CA LEU A 434 10.03 16.65 29.69
C LEU A 434 8.57 17.02 29.96
N LEU A 435 7.65 16.31 29.33
CA LEU A 435 6.23 16.43 29.60
C LEU A 435 5.77 15.44 30.67
N ASP A 436 5.24 15.96 31.78
CA ASP A 436 4.64 15.16 32.85
C ASP A 436 3.11 15.25 32.77
N SER A 437 2.50 14.22 32.21
CA SER A 437 1.06 14.14 31.98
C SER A 437 0.26 13.97 33.28
N ALA A 438 0.85 13.32 34.29
CA ALA A 438 0.17 13.09 35.57
C ALA A 438 -0.08 14.39 36.36
N GLN A 439 0.82 15.36 36.23
CA GLN A 439 0.75 16.65 36.93
C GLN A 439 0.36 17.82 36.03
N ALA A 440 0.07 17.55 34.76
CA ALA A 440 -0.24 18.58 33.79
C ALA A 440 0.86 19.67 33.70
N THR A 441 2.15 19.30 33.64
CA THR A 441 3.27 20.26 33.70
C THR A 441 4.40 19.90 32.73
N THR A 442 5.18 20.89 32.34
CA THR A 442 6.52 20.68 31.74
C THR A 442 7.60 20.77 32.82
N LEU A 443 8.70 20.06 32.63
CA LEU A 443 9.87 20.04 33.51
C LEU A 443 11.14 20.19 32.68
N ASP A 444 11.96 21.18 33.01
CA ASP A 444 13.21 21.43 32.31
C ASP A 444 14.41 20.86 33.09
N TYR A 445 15.33 20.21 32.40
CA TYR A 445 16.57 19.64 32.92
C TYR A 445 17.76 20.20 32.13
N GLY A 446 18.94 20.29 32.75
CA GLY A 446 20.19 20.54 32.03
C GLY A 446 20.77 19.24 31.48
N VAL A 447 21.37 19.26 30.29
CA VAL A 447 21.89 18.06 29.61
C VAL A 447 23.23 17.57 30.18
N THR A 448 24.01 18.45 30.81
CA THR A 448 25.39 18.18 31.28
C THR A 448 25.57 18.16 32.80
N GLN A 449 24.53 18.50 33.58
CA GLN A 449 24.57 18.50 35.05
C GLN A 449 23.57 17.48 35.62
N THR A 450 23.68 17.15 36.91
CA THR A 450 22.73 16.26 37.61
C THR A 450 21.30 16.58 37.20
N LEU A 451 20.54 15.57 36.75
CA LEU A 451 19.18 15.64 36.21
C LEU A 451 18.12 16.18 37.22
N ARG A 452 18.38 17.25 37.95
CA ARG A 452 17.38 17.93 38.77
C ARG A 452 16.61 18.92 37.89
N PRO A 453 15.28 19.06 38.08
CA PRO A 453 14.53 20.07 37.36
C PRO A 453 15.09 21.47 37.66
N ILE A 454 15.48 22.20 36.62
CA ILE A 454 15.95 23.59 36.68
C ILE A 454 14.81 24.59 36.44
N GLY A 455 13.66 24.11 35.98
CA GLY A 455 12.48 24.92 35.69
C GLY A 455 11.30 24.07 35.23
N GLY A 456 10.21 24.72 34.82
CA GLY A 456 9.00 24.08 34.32
C GLY A 456 7.78 24.99 34.39
N TYR A 457 6.75 24.68 33.61
CA TYR A 457 5.54 25.49 33.53
C TYR A 457 4.28 24.63 33.71
N PRO A 458 3.32 25.07 34.54
CA PRO A 458 2.02 24.41 34.62
C PRO A 458 1.26 24.60 33.31
N LEU A 459 0.58 23.57 32.86
CA LEU A 459 -0.20 23.59 31.63
C LEU A 459 -1.67 23.84 31.98
N GLN A 460 -2.30 24.81 31.32
CA GLN A 460 -3.74 25.00 31.38
C GLN A 460 -4.40 23.87 30.57
N ALA A 461 -5.05 22.95 31.29
CA ALA A 461 -5.68 21.78 30.72
C ALA A 461 -7.19 21.80 30.97
N ASP A 462 -7.98 21.73 29.91
CA ASP A 462 -9.40 21.45 30.01
C ASP A 462 -9.59 19.93 30.11
N GLY A 463 -9.64 19.39 31.33
CA GLY A 463 -9.89 17.96 31.58
C GLY A 463 -9.16 17.37 32.79
N SER A 464 -9.46 16.10 33.10
CA SER A 464 -8.80 15.34 34.17
C SER A 464 -7.42 14.83 33.71
N PRO A 465 -6.37 14.84 34.54
CA PRO A 465 -5.02 14.34 34.21
C PRO A 465 -4.97 12.94 33.58
N TRP A 466 -5.95 12.08 33.90
CA TRP A 466 -6.03 10.71 33.38
C TRP A 466 -6.67 10.58 31.99
N GLN A 467 -7.22 11.67 31.44
CA GLN A 467 -7.79 11.73 30.08
C GLN A 467 -6.87 12.45 29.08
N LEU A 468 -5.76 13.02 29.55
CA LEU A 468 -4.84 13.84 28.77
C LEU A 468 -3.62 13.00 28.36
N TRP A 469 -3.68 12.43 27.16
CA TRP A 469 -2.45 12.08 26.44
C TRP A 469 -1.96 13.36 25.76
N TRP A 470 -0.75 13.76 26.09
CA TRP A 470 -0.09 14.91 25.49
C TRP A 470 1.19 14.48 24.81
N ASP A 471 1.47 15.15 23.70
CA ASP A 471 2.72 15.07 22.99
C ASP A 471 3.37 16.46 22.95
N LEU A 472 4.70 16.50 22.92
CA LEU A 472 5.51 17.70 23.06
C LEU A 472 6.46 17.78 21.87
N ALA A 473 6.46 18.91 21.16
CA ALA A 473 7.58 19.28 20.30
C ALA A 473 8.10 20.66 20.71
N ALA A 474 9.41 20.85 20.61
CA ALA A 474 10.04 22.14 20.83
C ALA A 474 10.63 22.66 19.53
N ALA A 475 10.43 23.95 19.25
CA ALA A 475 11.13 24.65 18.19
C ALA A 475 12.40 25.25 18.77
N ASP A 476 13.55 24.66 18.46
CA ASP A 476 14.84 25.16 18.95
C ASP A 476 15.33 26.40 18.16
N ALA A 477 14.80 26.60 16.95
CA ALA A 477 15.21 27.65 16.01
C ALA A 477 14.34 28.93 16.01
N ASP A 478 13.27 28.99 16.82
CA ASP A 478 12.50 30.24 16.99
C ASP A 478 13.30 31.21 17.88
N PRO A 479 13.52 32.49 17.50
CA PRO A 479 14.17 33.50 18.35
C PRO A 479 13.53 33.66 19.75
N ASP A 480 12.27 33.24 19.95
CA ASP A 480 11.58 33.23 21.24
C ASP A 480 11.67 31.89 22.01
N GLY A 481 12.26 30.84 21.41
CA GLY A 481 12.41 29.50 22.00
C GLY A 481 11.08 28.82 22.33
N ARG A 482 10.17 28.75 21.35
CA ARG A 482 8.78 28.30 21.52
C ARG A 482 8.64 26.79 21.71
N ILE A 483 7.66 26.41 22.52
CA ILE A 483 7.23 25.02 22.74
C ILE A 483 5.82 24.84 22.18
N TYR A 484 5.62 23.75 21.45
CA TYR A 484 4.33 23.33 20.93
C TYR A 484 3.85 22.07 21.66
N LEU A 485 2.59 22.10 22.09
CA LEU A 485 1.96 21.02 22.83
C LEU A 485 0.70 20.57 22.13
N ALA A 486 0.61 19.27 21.84
CA ALA A 486 -0.57 18.66 21.26
C ALA A 486 -1.51 18.19 22.36
N GLN A 487 -2.75 18.67 22.32
CA GLN A 487 -3.81 18.28 23.24
C GLN A 487 -4.80 17.36 22.53
N ARG A 488 -4.81 16.10 22.95
CA ARG A 488 -5.64 15.05 22.34
C ARG A 488 -7.15 15.24 22.56
N THR A 489 -7.55 15.66 23.76
CA THR A 489 -8.96 15.81 24.17
C THR A 489 -9.65 16.98 23.47
N THR A 490 -8.96 18.12 23.42
CA THR A 490 -9.43 19.37 22.81
C THR A 490 -9.08 19.46 21.33
N ARG A 491 -8.32 18.49 20.79
CA ARG A 491 -7.83 18.45 19.40
C ARG A 491 -7.19 19.78 19.03
N ARG A 492 -6.14 20.18 19.74
CA ARG A 492 -5.53 21.52 19.61
C ARG A 492 -4.02 21.45 19.71
N VAL A 493 -3.31 22.31 18.97
CA VAL A 493 -1.90 22.64 19.24
C VAL A 493 -1.86 23.94 20.03
N ALA A 494 -1.18 23.95 21.18
CA ALA A 494 -0.94 25.14 21.98
C ALA A 494 0.52 25.56 21.89
N ALA A 495 0.78 26.85 21.67
CA ALA A 495 2.12 27.40 21.58
C ALA A 495 2.47 28.21 22.83
N TYR A 496 3.66 27.99 23.38
CA TYR A 496 4.17 28.65 24.57
C TYR A 496 5.53 29.31 24.29
N ALA A 497 5.73 30.54 24.76
CA ALA A 497 7.02 31.22 24.74
C ALA A 497 7.37 31.67 26.16
N ALA A 498 8.59 31.39 26.61
CA ALA A 498 9.03 31.64 27.99
C ALA A 498 8.06 31.15 29.09
N GLY A 499 7.28 30.10 28.80
CA GLY A 499 6.28 29.52 29.71
C GLY A 499 4.90 30.16 29.70
N LEU A 500 4.69 31.19 28.88
CA LEU A 500 3.39 31.84 28.73
C LEU A 500 2.72 31.36 27.43
N PRO A 501 1.39 31.15 27.44
CA PRO A 501 0.67 30.82 26.22
C PRO A 501 0.73 32.02 25.27
N VAL A 502 1.25 31.80 24.07
CA VAL A 502 1.36 32.83 23.02
C VAL A 502 0.39 32.59 21.86
N GLY A 503 -0.25 31.42 21.81
CA GLY A 503 -1.23 31.11 20.78
C GLY A 503 -1.59 29.63 20.72
N GLY A 504 -2.17 29.24 19.59
CA GLY A 504 -2.53 27.86 19.29
C GLY A 504 -3.77 27.77 18.41
N TRP A 505 -3.95 26.63 17.75
CA TRP A 505 -5.00 26.40 16.76
C TRP A 505 -5.67 25.04 16.97
N ALA A 506 -6.92 24.92 16.54
CA ALA A 506 -7.67 23.68 16.56
C ALA A 506 -7.23 22.76 15.41
N LEU A 507 -7.42 21.46 15.62
CA LEU A 507 -7.14 20.38 14.68
C LEU A 507 -8.44 19.61 14.41
N GLU A 508 -8.58 19.12 13.18
CA GLU A 508 -9.74 18.35 12.74
C GLU A 508 -9.66 16.89 13.21
N GLY A 509 -8.42 16.37 13.32
CA GLY A 509 -8.11 15.05 13.82
C GLY A 509 -7.57 15.04 15.26
N ILE A 510 -7.35 13.83 15.75
CA ILE A 510 -6.75 13.60 17.07
C ILE A 510 -5.22 13.60 16.91
N PRO A 511 -4.47 14.58 17.46
CA PRO A 511 -3.02 14.56 17.36
C PRO A 511 -2.41 13.40 18.17
N ILE A 512 -1.37 12.79 17.62
CA ILE A 512 -0.56 11.74 18.23
C ILE A 512 0.88 12.22 18.45
N ARG A 513 1.49 12.86 17.43
CA ARG A 513 2.87 13.33 17.47
C ARG A 513 3.07 14.72 16.87
N LEU A 514 4.09 15.42 17.35
CA LEU A 514 4.54 16.70 16.81
C LEU A 514 6.02 16.67 16.43
N ALA A 515 6.39 17.42 15.39
CA ALA A 515 7.78 17.83 15.16
C ALA A 515 7.84 19.26 14.65
N VAL A 516 9.01 19.88 14.73
CA VAL A 516 9.25 21.22 14.20
C VAL A 516 10.32 21.14 13.12
N GLY A 517 10.00 21.68 11.94
CA GLY A 517 10.94 21.78 10.83
C GLY A 517 11.91 22.95 10.95
N PRO A 518 12.96 23.00 10.12
CA PRO A 518 14.02 24.01 10.18
C PRO A 518 13.53 25.45 9.94
N ALA A 519 12.41 25.62 9.24
CA ALA A 519 11.76 26.91 9.00
C ALA A 519 10.81 27.35 10.13
N GLY A 520 10.74 26.60 11.24
CA GLY A 520 9.80 26.82 12.34
C GLY A 520 8.37 26.34 12.07
N THR A 521 8.13 25.64 10.95
CA THR A 521 6.83 25.01 10.66
C THR A 521 6.60 23.81 11.58
N VAL A 522 5.34 23.58 11.94
CA VAL A 522 4.94 22.56 12.91
C VAL A 522 4.26 21.41 12.17
N PHE A 523 4.84 20.22 12.26
CA PHE A 523 4.29 19.00 11.69
C PHE A 523 3.48 18.27 12.76
N VAL A 524 2.27 17.85 12.40
CA VAL A 524 1.32 17.18 13.29
C VAL A 524 0.94 15.83 12.70
N LEU A 525 1.28 14.76 13.39
CA LEU A 525 0.77 13.42 13.10
C LEU A 525 -0.60 13.26 13.75
N LEU A 526 -1.62 12.99 12.95
CA LEU A 526 -2.96 12.69 13.42
C LEU A 526 -3.21 11.18 13.47
N LYS A 527 -4.15 10.78 14.32
CA LYS A 527 -4.64 9.41 14.39
C LYS A 527 -5.21 9.00 13.04
N GLY A 528 -4.70 7.88 12.53
CA GLY A 528 -5.00 7.39 11.18
C GLY A 528 -3.87 7.60 10.18
N GLY A 529 -2.72 8.15 10.60
CA GLY A 529 -1.52 8.26 9.74
C GLY A 529 -1.44 9.54 8.91
N ILE A 530 -2.39 10.47 9.06
CA ILE A 530 -2.37 11.75 8.36
C ILE A 530 -1.32 12.68 9.00
N VAL A 531 -0.43 13.23 8.19
CA VAL A 531 0.52 14.28 8.60
C VAL A 531 0.04 15.62 8.06
N GLN A 532 0.04 16.65 8.91
CA GLN A 532 -0.25 18.04 8.54
C GLN A 532 0.96 18.93 8.85
N GLU A 533 1.44 19.70 7.87
CA GLU A 533 2.40 20.78 8.09
C GLU A 533 1.63 22.09 8.32
N HIS A 534 1.94 22.80 9.40
CA HIS A 534 1.37 24.10 9.74
C HIS A 534 2.44 25.19 9.78
N ALA A 535 2.07 26.40 9.38
CA ALA A 535 2.80 27.60 9.75
C ALA A 535 2.72 27.82 11.27
N PRO A 536 3.65 28.59 11.88
CA PRO A 536 3.62 28.88 13.32
C PRO A 536 2.32 29.51 13.84
N ASP A 537 1.53 30.12 12.96
CA ASP A 537 0.22 30.71 13.25
C ASP A 537 -0.96 29.73 13.16
N GLY A 538 -0.70 28.47 12.77
CA GLY A 538 -1.66 27.39 12.66
C GLY A 538 -2.26 27.18 11.27
N ARG A 539 -1.93 28.02 10.28
CA ARG A 539 -2.38 27.82 8.90
C ARG A 539 -1.78 26.54 8.30
N ILE A 540 -2.62 25.69 7.72
CA ILE A 540 -2.18 24.45 7.07
C ILE A 540 -1.39 24.80 5.78
N LEU A 541 -0.19 24.22 5.65
CA LEU A 541 0.72 24.37 4.52
C LEU A 541 0.75 23.11 3.64
N ALA A 542 0.63 21.93 4.22
CA ALA A 542 0.59 20.65 3.53
C ALA A 542 -0.19 19.63 4.35
N ALA A 543 -0.77 18.62 3.69
CA ALA A 543 -1.30 17.44 4.36
C ALA A 543 -1.21 16.22 3.44
N TRP A 544 -0.87 15.07 4.00
CA TRP A 544 -0.80 13.81 3.26
C TRP A 544 -1.02 12.61 4.19
N ASP A 545 -1.39 11.47 3.61
CA ASP A 545 -1.55 10.22 4.33
C ASP A 545 -0.23 9.44 4.32
N ALA A 546 0.43 9.36 5.48
CA ALA A 546 1.67 8.62 5.64
C ALA A 546 1.46 7.11 5.82
N GLY A 547 0.21 6.67 6.06
CA GLY A 547 -0.17 5.26 6.23
C GLY A 547 -0.68 4.60 4.94
N ALA A 548 -1.27 5.37 4.02
CA ALA A 548 -1.86 4.88 2.76
C ALA A 548 -0.87 4.23 1.78
N VAL A 549 0.43 4.27 2.05
CA VAL A 549 1.47 3.70 1.17
C VAL A 549 1.84 2.25 1.54
N SER A 550 1.22 1.69 2.58
CA SER A 550 1.43 0.28 2.95
C SER A 550 0.58 -0.66 2.08
N ALA A 551 1.19 -1.68 1.48
CA ALA A 551 0.48 -2.75 0.79
C ALA A 551 -0.22 -3.73 1.76
N THR A 552 0.08 -3.67 3.05
CA THR A 552 -0.57 -4.44 4.11
C THR A 552 -1.74 -3.66 4.71
N ALA A 553 -2.85 -4.35 5.02
CA ALA A 553 -4.05 -3.75 5.60
C ALA A 553 -3.86 -3.16 7.02
N ASP A 554 -2.70 -3.35 7.65
CA ASP A 554 -2.36 -2.86 8.99
C ASP A 554 -1.20 -1.85 8.89
N SER A 555 -1.50 -0.56 8.81
CA SER A 555 -0.54 0.54 9.00
C SER A 555 -0.76 1.21 10.35
N ASP A 556 0.31 1.41 11.11
CA ASP A 556 0.30 2.08 12.42
C ASP A 556 1.45 3.09 12.46
N VAL A 557 1.28 4.23 11.77
CA VAL A 557 2.24 5.35 11.82
C VAL A 557 2.16 6.01 13.19
N VAL A 558 3.27 5.98 13.92
CA VAL A 558 3.28 6.26 15.35
C VAL A 558 4.18 7.39 15.77
N ASP A 559 5.15 7.74 14.92
CA ASP A 559 6.04 8.86 15.15
C ASP A 559 6.58 9.50 13.88
N LEU A 560 6.99 10.77 13.99
CA LEU A 560 7.61 11.53 12.92
C LEU A 560 8.69 12.48 13.43
N THR A 561 9.67 12.76 12.57
CA THR A 561 10.70 13.79 12.80
C THR A 561 11.05 14.50 11.49
N VAL A 562 11.74 15.63 11.58
CA VAL A 562 12.12 16.44 10.41
C VAL A 562 13.61 16.78 10.49
N ASP A 563 14.36 16.56 9.41
CA ASP A 563 15.78 16.90 9.37
C ASP A 563 16.04 18.36 8.98
N ALA A 564 17.32 18.75 8.98
CA ALA A 564 17.76 20.11 8.63
C ALA A 564 17.46 20.50 7.16
N ASP A 565 17.29 19.52 6.28
CA ASP A 565 16.94 19.74 4.86
C ASP A 565 15.42 19.83 4.66
N GLY A 566 14.61 19.60 5.71
CA GLY A 566 13.16 19.63 5.68
C GLY A 566 12.54 18.32 5.18
N ARG A 567 13.29 17.21 5.16
CA ARG A 567 12.71 15.88 4.91
C ARG A 567 12.01 15.39 6.17
N VAL A 568 10.84 14.80 5.97
CA VAL A 568 10.03 14.23 7.05
C VAL A 568 10.25 12.73 7.09
N TYR A 569 10.57 12.19 8.26
CA TYR A 569 10.73 10.76 8.47
C TYR A 569 9.57 10.29 9.34
N THR A 570 8.85 9.26 8.91
CA THR A 570 7.74 8.68 9.69
C THR A 570 8.02 7.21 9.96
N VAL A 571 7.76 6.72 11.16
CA VAL A 571 7.88 5.30 11.51
C VAL A 571 6.52 4.63 11.62
N ASP A 572 6.39 3.48 10.95
CA ASP A 572 5.21 2.63 10.97
C ASP A 572 5.51 1.39 11.81
N ARG A 573 4.86 1.29 12.96
CA ARG A 573 5.07 0.20 13.93
C ARG A 573 4.59 -1.13 13.37
N ALA A 574 3.41 -1.14 12.76
CA ALA A 574 2.80 -2.37 12.25
C ALA A 574 3.55 -2.88 11.01
N ALA A 575 3.95 -1.98 10.12
CA ALA A 575 4.72 -2.35 8.94
C ALA A 575 6.21 -2.62 9.24
N GLY A 576 6.74 -2.11 10.36
CA GLY A 576 8.17 -2.22 10.68
C GLY A 576 9.04 -1.41 9.72
N THR A 577 8.58 -0.22 9.32
CA THR A 577 9.25 0.60 8.29
C THR A 577 9.51 2.02 8.77
N LEU A 578 10.54 2.64 8.20
CA LEU A 578 10.74 4.09 8.26
C LEU A 578 10.58 4.65 6.85
N ARG A 579 9.70 5.64 6.69
CA ARG A 579 9.39 6.27 5.40
C ARG A 579 9.98 7.67 5.36
N VAL A 580 10.58 8.02 4.23
CA VAL A 580 11.20 9.32 3.98
C VAL A 580 10.35 10.09 2.99
N TRP A 581 9.87 11.24 3.42
CA TRP A 581 9.06 12.16 2.64
C TRP A 581 9.89 13.41 2.36
N ALA A 582 9.87 13.86 1.11
CA ALA A 582 10.42 15.16 0.76
C ALA A 582 9.35 15.98 0.07
N VAL A 583 9.53 17.30 0.12
CA VAL A 583 8.77 18.22 -0.72
C VAL A 583 8.96 17.77 -2.17
N ASP A 584 7.86 17.56 -2.87
CA ASP A 584 7.90 17.23 -4.27
C ASP A 584 8.16 18.52 -5.07
N PRO A 585 9.36 18.71 -5.66
CA PRO A 585 9.69 19.93 -6.39
C PRO A 585 8.84 20.07 -7.66
N ASP A 586 8.39 18.95 -8.22
CA ASP A 586 7.52 18.88 -9.39
C ASP A 586 6.05 19.16 -9.01
N ALA A 587 5.73 19.10 -7.71
CA ALA A 587 4.48 19.52 -7.13
C ALA A 587 4.59 20.84 -6.33
N LEU A 588 5.68 21.61 -6.51
CA LEU A 588 5.69 22.99 -6.04
C LEU A 588 4.46 23.67 -6.65
N PRO A 589 3.58 24.30 -5.85
CA PRO A 589 2.67 25.24 -6.44
C PRO A 589 3.57 26.31 -7.04
N GLU A 590 3.58 26.38 -8.38
CA GLU A 590 3.88 27.65 -9.02
C GLU A 590 3.09 28.71 -8.23
N PRO A 591 3.74 29.82 -7.81
CA PRO A 591 3.05 30.89 -7.08
C PRO A 591 1.77 31.11 -7.86
N PRO A 592 0.55 31.06 -7.28
CA PRO A 592 -0.65 30.92 -8.08
C PRO A 592 -0.59 32.02 -9.12
N ALA A 593 -0.22 31.63 -10.35
CA ALA A 593 -0.57 32.37 -11.52
C ALA A 593 -2.05 32.42 -11.29
N ARG A 594 -2.55 33.65 -11.04
CA ARG A 594 -3.98 33.89 -10.87
C ARG A 594 -4.63 32.93 -11.85
N ARG A 595 -5.38 31.93 -11.38
CA ARG A 595 -6.09 31.04 -12.29
C ARG A 595 -7.18 31.92 -12.89
N GLY A 596 -6.79 32.76 -13.83
CA GLY A 596 -7.61 33.23 -14.92
C GLY A 596 -7.58 32.10 -15.92
N ASP A 597 -8.70 31.37 -15.96
CA ASP A 597 -9.52 31.27 -17.17
C ASP A 597 -8.78 31.54 -18.49
N GLY A 598 -8.51 30.50 -19.28
CA GLY A 598 -7.93 30.63 -20.61
C GLY A 598 -7.90 29.29 -21.35
N CYS A 599 -8.06 29.30 -22.67
CA CYS A 599 -7.83 28.12 -23.51
C CYS A 599 -6.34 27.76 -23.50
N ARG A 600 -6.02 26.46 -23.50
CA ARG A 600 -4.63 25.96 -23.54
C ARG A 600 -4.23 25.64 -24.97
N LEU A 601 -3.40 26.46 -25.59
CA LEU A 601 -2.81 26.16 -26.90
C LEU A 601 -1.35 25.71 -26.77
N ARG A 602 -0.92 24.81 -27.65
CA ARG A 602 0.42 24.24 -27.74
C ARG A 602 0.87 24.20 -29.20
N GLY A 603 2.17 24.35 -29.42
CA GLY A 603 2.80 24.22 -30.74
C GLY A 603 3.91 23.19 -30.74
N ASP A 604 3.97 22.37 -31.79
CA ASP A 604 5.07 21.46 -32.10
C ASP A 604 5.65 21.82 -33.47
N LYS A 605 6.92 21.49 -33.70
CA LYS A 605 7.60 21.75 -34.98
C LYS A 605 8.59 20.63 -35.32
N ARG A 606 8.48 20.09 -36.52
CA ARG A 606 9.27 18.94 -37.00
C ARG A 606 9.82 19.19 -38.40
N ALA A 607 10.93 18.52 -38.72
CA ALA A 607 11.56 18.55 -40.03
C ALA A 607 11.76 17.13 -40.56
N ALA A 608 11.41 16.89 -41.83
CA ALA A 608 11.55 15.59 -42.48
C ALA A 608 11.90 15.74 -43.98
N PRO A 609 12.79 14.89 -44.52
CA PRO A 609 13.57 13.87 -43.80
C PRO A 609 14.70 14.51 -42.96
N ALA A 610 15.10 13.85 -41.87
CA ALA A 610 16.14 14.35 -40.96
C ALA A 610 17.57 14.27 -41.53
N ARG A 611 17.75 13.57 -42.66
CA ARG A 611 19.01 13.53 -43.43
C ARG A 611 18.71 13.78 -44.90
N VAL A 612 19.45 14.69 -45.51
CA VAL A 612 19.32 15.05 -46.93
C VAL A 612 20.69 15.21 -47.58
N VAL A 613 20.74 15.18 -48.90
CA VAL A 613 21.97 15.54 -49.64
C VAL A 613 21.92 17.03 -49.99
N LEU A 614 23.09 17.68 -50.06
CA LEU A 614 23.17 19.10 -50.42
C LEU A 614 22.44 19.37 -51.75
N GLY A 615 21.44 20.26 -51.73
CA GLY A 615 20.56 20.58 -52.86
C GLY A 615 19.16 19.93 -52.81
N ASP A 616 18.93 18.97 -51.90
CA ASP A 616 17.59 18.43 -51.64
C ASP A 616 16.78 19.35 -50.71
N VAL A 617 15.45 19.21 -50.74
CA VAL A 617 14.54 19.97 -49.88
C VAL A 617 14.12 19.20 -48.65
N VAL A 618 13.92 19.92 -47.54
CA VAL A 618 13.38 19.42 -46.27
C VAL A 618 12.02 20.04 -46.06
N THR A 619 11.02 19.23 -45.70
CA THR A 619 9.71 19.71 -45.27
C THR A 619 9.73 19.98 -43.78
N VAL A 620 9.36 21.19 -43.40
CA VAL A 620 9.20 21.66 -42.03
C VAL A 620 7.70 21.84 -41.76
N THR A 621 7.19 21.23 -40.69
CA THR A 621 5.78 21.29 -40.28
C THR A 621 5.68 21.88 -38.89
N LEU A 622 4.86 22.92 -38.73
CA LEU A 622 4.41 23.48 -37.45
C LEU A 622 2.98 23.01 -37.19
N SER A 623 2.75 22.34 -36.07
CA SER A 623 1.43 21.88 -35.62
C SER A 623 0.98 22.72 -34.44
N ILE A 624 -0.23 23.28 -34.52
CA ILE A 624 -0.83 24.13 -33.49
C ILE A 624 -2.15 23.49 -33.06
N GLY A 625 -2.28 23.17 -31.78
CA GLY A 625 -3.49 22.55 -31.22
C GLY A 625 -3.69 22.94 -29.76
N GLY A 626 -4.75 22.44 -29.13
CA GLY A 626 -5.04 22.83 -27.75
C GLY A 626 -6.43 22.44 -27.29
N ASP A 627 -6.71 22.75 -26.03
CA ASP A 627 -7.98 22.51 -25.39
C ASP A 627 -8.56 23.84 -24.89
N CYS A 628 -9.76 24.18 -25.34
CA CYS A 628 -10.57 25.24 -24.76
C CYS A 628 -11.88 24.62 -24.26
N PRO A 629 -12.48 25.09 -23.15
CA PRO A 629 -13.78 24.60 -22.71
C PRO A 629 -14.81 24.81 -23.83
N SER A 630 -15.17 23.76 -24.57
CA SER A 630 -16.00 23.88 -25.76
C SER A 630 -17.48 23.99 -25.39
N ALA A 631 -18.18 24.94 -26.02
CA ALA A 631 -19.59 24.89 -26.35
C ALA A 631 -19.73 24.37 -27.80
N SER A 632 -20.40 23.23 -27.99
CA SER A 632 -21.00 22.89 -29.28
C SER A 632 -22.32 22.12 -29.09
N ALA A 633 -23.29 22.39 -29.98
CA ALA A 633 -24.68 21.88 -30.05
C ALA A 633 -25.67 22.29 -28.94
N GLY A 634 -25.24 23.18 -28.03
CA GLY A 634 -26.04 23.62 -26.89
C GLY A 634 -26.12 22.55 -25.79
N ALA A 635 -26.34 22.97 -24.56
CA ALA A 635 -26.40 22.06 -23.41
C ALA A 635 -27.84 21.67 -23.08
N ASP A 636 -28.05 20.42 -22.69
CA ASP A 636 -29.21 19.99 -21.93
C ASP A 636 -28.83 19.96 -20.45
N ILE A 637 -29.41 20.87 -19.67
CA ILE A 637 -29.05 21.13 -18.28
C ILE A 637 -30.19 20.68 -17.37
N VAL A 638 -29.91 19.81 -16.40
CA VAL A 638 -30.84 19.48 -15.31
C VAL A 638 -30.42 20.22 -14.05
N LEU A 639 -31.26 21.13 -13.57
CA LEU A 639 -31.15 21.73 -12.24
C LEU A 639 -31.83 20.83 -11.21
N ALA A 640 -31.07 20.03 -10.47
CA ALA A 640 -31.55 19.18 -9.40
C ALA A 640 -31.48 19.93 -8.06
N ILE A 641 -32.63 20.36 -7.55
CA ILE A 641 -32.75 21.24 -6.39
C ILE A 641 -33.38 20.50 -5.21
N ASP A 642 -32.65 20.46 -4.10
CA ASP A 642 -33.15 19.96 -2.82
C ASP A 642 -34.28 20.86 -2.30
N ARG A 643 -35.40 20.25 -1.93
CA ARG A 643 -36.55 20.89 -1.30
C ARG A 643 -36.94 20.19 0.00
N SER A 644 -36.01 19.53 0.67
CA SER A 644 -36.19 18.90 1.97
C SER A 644 -36.58 19.92 3.04
N TYR A 645 -37.06 19.44 4.19
CA TYR A 645 -37.52 20.31 5.27
C TYR A 645 -36.40 21.17 5.87
N SER A 646 -35.14 20.71 5.82
CA SER A 646 -33.96 21.50 6.25
C SER A 646 -33.77 22.78 5.43
N MET A 647 -34.18 22.77 4.16
CA MET A 647 -34.16 23.95 3.28
C MET A 647 -35.10 25.07 3.75
N GLN A 648 -36.00 24.81 4.72
CA GLN A 648 -36.83 25.85 5.33
C GLN A 648 -36.05 26.74 6.31
N ALA A 649 -34.95 26.24 6.88
CA ALA A 649 -34.14 26.99 7.84
C ALA A 649 -33.48 28.21 7.17
N ASP A 650 -33.39 29.31 7.92
CA ASP A 650 -32.61 30.52 7.59
C ASP A 650 -32.84 31.12 6.19
N GLY A 651 -34.02 30.86 5.58
CA GLY A 651 -34.36 31.37 4.25
C GLY A 651 -33.59 30.70 3.10
N LYS A 652 -32.96 29.54 3.32
CA LYS A 652 -32.18 28.80 2.32
C LYS A 652 -32.96 28.56 1.03
N ILE A 653 -34.20 28.05 1.12
CA ILE A 653 -35.01 27.81 -0.08
C ILE A 653 -35.26 29.10 -0.88
N THR A 654 -35.42 30.24 -0.22
CA THR A 654 -35.61 31.54 -0.89
C THR A 654 -34.34 31.97 -1.63
N ALA A 655 -33.17 31.76 -1.03
CA ALA A 655 -31.88 32.01 -1.66
C ALA A 655 -31.62 31.09 -2.85
N THR A 656 -31.94 29.80 -2.72
CA THR A 656 -31.87 28.82 -3.80
C THR A 656 -32.76 29.20 -4.98
N ILE A 657 -34.01 29.61 -4.72
CA ILE A 657 -34.93 30.09 -5.76
C ILE A 657 -34.34 31.30 -6.48
N ALA A 658 -33.81 32.29 -5.76
CA ALA A 658 -33.22 33.48 -6.36
C ALA A 658 -32.01 33.13 -7.26
N ALA A 659 -31.07 32.32 -6.77
CA ALA A 659 -29.87 31.96 -7.51
C ALA A 659 -30.16 31.07 -8.73
N ALA A 660 -31.12 30.14 -8.63
CA ALA A 660 -31.55 29.32 -9.76
C ALA A 660 -32.26 30.16 -10.84
N LEU A 661 -33.01 31.20 -10.46
CA LEU A 661 -33.60 32.14 -11.41
C LEU A 661 -32.52 32.95 -12.14
N ASP A 662 -31.48 33.40 -11.43
CA ASP A 662 -30.34 34.10 -12.03
C ASP A 662 -29.60 33.21 -13.05
N PHE A 663 -29.39 31.93 -12.72
CA PHE A 663 -28.81 30.95 -13.64
C PHE A 663 -29.62 30.81 -14.93
N VAL A 664 -30.94 30.62 -14.84
CA VAL A 664 -31.83 30.47 -16.01
C VAL A 664 -31.88 31.74 -16.88
N ASN A 665 -31.60 32.90 -16.29
CA ASN A 665 -31.46 34.15 -17.05
C ASN A 665 -30.10 34.29 -17.73
N ALA A 666 -29.05 33.66 -17.21
CA ALA A 666 -27.68 33.75 -17.72
C ALA A 666 -27.41 32.78 -18.88
N ILE A 667 -28.07 31.63 -18.93
CA ILE A 667 -27.91 30.64 -20.02
C ILE A 667 -28.68 31.03 -21.29
N ASP A 668 -28.15 30.62 -22.45
CA ASP A 668 -28.72 30.92 -23.76
C ASP A 668 -29.70 29.83 -24.20
N LEU A 669 -30.96 29.93 -23.76
CA LEU A 669 -32.03 28.99 -24.11
C LEU A 669 -32.43 29.01 -25.61
N SER A 670 -31.76 29.79 -26.47
CA SER A 670 -31.89 29.61 -27.92
C SER A 670 -31.10 28.40 -28.43
N GLU A 671 -30.05 27.99 -27.73
CA GLU A 671 -29.21 26.82 -28.01
C GLU A 671 -29.32 25.75 -26.90
N ASP A 672 -29.48 26.19 -25.65
CA ASP A 672 -29.59 25.36 -24.45
C ASP A 672 -31.04 24.97 -24.12
N ARG A 673 -31.20 23.91 -23.33
CA ARG A 673 -32.48 23.53 -22.71
C ARG A 673 -32.26 23.25 -21.24
N VAL A 674 -33.21 23.66 -20.41
CA VAL A 674 -33.14 23.45 -18.97
C VAL A 674 -34.33 22.64 -18.47
N ALA A 675 -34.07 21.67 -17.60
CA ALA A 675 -35.06 20.97 -16.81
C ALA A 675 -34.91 21.36 -15.33
N VAL A 676 -36.02 21.39 -14.61
CA VAL A 676 -36.05 21.65 -13.16
C VAL A 676 -36.53 20.39 -12.47
N LEU A 677 -35.63 19.78 -11.71
CA LEU A 677 -35.89 18.61 -10.89
C LEU A 677 -35.89 19.05 -9.43
N ALA A 678 -36.92 18.65 -8.69
CA ALA A 678 -37.02 18.93 -7.27
C ALA A 678 -37.07 17.62 -6.50
N PHE A 679 -36.27 17.51 -5.43
CA PHE A 679 -36.17 16.27 -4.67
C PHE A 679 -36.23 16.48 -3.15
N ASN A 680 -36.75 15.44 -2.50
CA ASN A 680 -36.77 15.25 -1.06
C ASN A 680 -36.56 13.75 -0.79
N ASN A 681 -37.44 13.09 -0.01
CA ASN A 681 -37.52 11.62 0.06
C ASN A 681 -37.70 10.92 -1.30
N LYS A 682 -38.17 11.66 -2.32
CA LYS A 682 -38.32 11.21 -3.70
C LYS A 682 -37.87 12.33 -4.65
N ALA A 683 -37.43 11.97 -5.85
CA ALA A 683 -37.14 12.91 -6.92
C ALA A 683 -38.35 13.07 -7.85
N THR A 684 -38.62 14.31 -8.28
CA THR A 684 -39.71 14.63 -9.21
C THR A 684 -39.26 15.69 -10.22
N LEU A 685 -39.65 15.52 -11.49
CA LEU A 685 -39.50 16.55 -12.52
C LEU A 685 -40.58 17.62 -12.33
N ALA A 686 -40.17 18.81 -11.89
CA ALA A 686 -41.06 19.98 -11.80
C ALA A 686 -41.30 20.59 -13.19
N GLN A 687 -40.29 20.54 -14.05
CA GLN A 687 -40.35 20.95 -15.46
C GLN A 687 -39.39 20.09 -16.28
N PRO A 688 -39.88 19.30 -17.26
CA PRO A 688 -39.02 18.62 -18.25
C PRO A 688 -38.20 19.61 -19.09
N LEU A 689 -37.17 19.10 -19.77
CA LEU A 689 -36.27 19.89 -20.62
C LEU A 689 -37.06 20.83 -21.54
N THR A 690 -36.81 22.13 -21.42
CA THR A 690 -37.50 23.17 -22.18
C THR A 690 -36.57 24.31 -22.57
N ALA A 691 -36.86 24.93 -23.72
CA ALA A 691 -36.30 26.21 -24.13
C ALA A 691 -37.19 27.40 -23.68
N ASP A 692 -38.40 27.13 -23.17
CA ASP A 692 -39.31 28.17 -22.66
C ASP A 692 -38.85 28.64 -21.26
N ARG A 693 -38.15 29.79 -21.25
CA ARG A 693 -37.70 30.46 -20.02
C ARG A 693 -38.83 30.72 -19.02
N ALA A 694 -40.04 31.06 -19.50
CA ALA A 694 -41.17 31.35 -18.62
C ALA A 694 -41.76 30.09 -17.98
N ALA A 695 -41.63 28.93 -18.63
CA ALA A 695 -42.00 27.64 -18.04
C ALA A 695 -41.00 27.23 -16.94
N ALA A 696 -39.69 27.31 -17.21
CA ALA A 696 -38.64 27.00 -16.23
C ALA A 696 -38.74 27.91 -14.98
N ARG A 697 -38.93 29.22 -15.17
CA ARG A 697 -39.08 30.18 -14.06
C ARG A 697 -40.27 29.85 -13.15
N ARG A 698 -41.44 29.53 -13.73
CA ARG A 698 -42.64 29.17 -12.94
C ARG A 698 -42.43 27.90 -12.10
N ALA A 699 -41.65 26.95 -12.62
CA ALA A 699 -41.34 25.72 -11.89
C ALA A 699 -40.41 25.99 -10.69
N ILE A 700 -39.40 26.87 -10.86
CA ILE A 700 -38.50 27.27 -9.77
C ILE A 700 -39.24 28.08 -8.70
N GLU A 701 -40.06 29.06 -9.11
CA GLU A 701 -40.87 29.89 -8.19
C GLU A 701 -41.89 29.06 -7.38
N GLY A 702 -42.29 27.88 -7.88
CA GLY A 702 -43.22 26.97 -7.21
C GLY A 702 -42.59 26.02 -6.19
N LEU A 703 -41.26 26.03 -6.02
CA LEU A 703 -40.57 25.15 -5.08
C LEU A 703 -40.91 25.49 -3.63
N SER A 704 -41.19 24.46 -2.83
CA SER A 704 -41.61 24.59 -1.43
C SER A 704 -40.99 23.47 -0.56
N PRO A 705 -40.44 23.78 0.63
CA PRO A 705 -39.80 22.76 1.48
C PRO A 705 -40.79 21.69 1.96
N LEU A 706 -40.46 20.40 1.80
CA LEU A 706 -41.24 19.23 2.21
C LEU A 706 -40.35 17.98 2.26
N GLY A 707 -40.47 17.12 3.29
CA GLY A 707 -39.85 15.78 3.33
C GLY A 707 -38.37 15.73 3.77
N GLY A 708 -37.73 14.55 3.68
CA GLY A 708 -36.28 14.34 3.90
C GLY A 708 -35.47 14.45 2.60
N THR A 709 -34.31 13.80 2.49
CA THR A 709 -33.33 14.02 1.39
C THR A 709 -32.91 12.68 0.75
N ASN A 710 -33.07 12.56 -0.58
CA ASN A 710 -32.64 11.40 -1.37
C ASN A 710 -31.99 11.89 -2.68
N ILE A 711 -30.67 12.05 -2.63
CA ILE A 711 -29.85 12.61 -3.71
C ILE A 711 -29.64 11.55 -4.79
N ALA A 712 -29.50 10.28 -4.41
CA ALA A 712 -29.37 9.17 -5.36
C ALA A 712 -30.54 9.12 -6.35
N ALA A 713 -31.78 9.24 -5.85
CA ALA A 713 -32.97 9.29 -6.69
C ALA A 713 -32.99 10.53 -7.60
N ALA A 714 -32.45 11.66 -7.14
CA ALA A 714 -32.37 12.89 -7.92
C ALA A 714 -31.39 12.75 -9.09
N LEU A 715 -30.20 12.21 -8.83
CA LEU A 715 -29.20 11.93 -9.87
C LEU A 715 -29.70 10.89 -10.88
N GLN A 716 -30.40 9.86 -10.41
CA GLN A 716 -30.95 8.84 -11.28
C GLN A 716 -32.05 9.39 -12.19
N LEU A 717 -32.97 10.19 -11.65
CA LEU A 717 -34.01 10.84 -12.46
C LEU A 717 -33.44 11.93 -13.39
N ALA A 718 -32.39 12.64 -12.99
CA ALA A 718 -31.68 13.58 -13.85
C ALA A 718 -31.01 12.86 -15.03
N ALA A 719 -30.37 11.73 -14.76
CA ALA A 719 -29.79 10.86 -15.79
C ALA A 719 -30.87 10.33 -16.74
N ASP A 720 -32.03 9.90 -16.23
CA ASP A 720 -33.14 9.41 -17.06
C ASP A 720 -33.73 10.52 -17.97
N GLU A 721 -33.82 11.76 -17.51
CA GLU A 721 -34.27 12.89 -18.34
C GLU A 721 -33.27 13.22 -19.46
N LEU A 722 -31.97 13.23 -19.15
CA LEU A 722 -30.89 13.52 -20.11
C LEU A 722 -30.62 12.39 -21.11
N GLY A 723 -30.82 11.13 -20.68
CA GLY A 723 -30.66 9.94 -21.51
C GLY A 723 -31.94 9.48 -22.22
N GLY A 724 -33.10 10.00 -21.80
CA GLY A 724 -34.42 9.60 -22.27
C GLY A 724 -34.86 10.29 -23.57
N ALA A 725 -36.15 10.20 -23.87
CA ALA A 725 -36.73 10.76 -25.10
C ALA A 725 -36.69 12.30 -25.18
N ASN A 726 -36.53 12.98 -24.04
CA ASN A 726 -36.46 14.43 -23.95
C ASN A 726 -35.03 14.96 -24.21
N GLY A 727 -34.00 14.17 -23.91
CA GLY A 727 -32.59 14.52 -24.08
C GLY A 727 -32.13 14.49 -25.54
N ARG A 728 -31.32 15.49 -25.93
CA ARG A 728 -30.63 15.56 -27.21
C ARG A 728 -29.42 14.63 -27.16
N LYS A 729 -29.19 13.89 -28.25
CA LYS A 729 -28.05 12.96 -28.33
C LYS A 729 -26.74 13.68 -28.65
N ASP A 730 -26.85 14.83 -29.30
CA ASP A 730 -25.81 15.72 -29.79
C ASP A 730 -25.49 16.87 -28.84
N ALA A 731 -26.31 17.14 -27.82
CA ALA A 731 -26.11 18.19 -26.83
C ALA A 731 -25.21 17.75 -25.66
N ASP A 732 -24.52 18.71 -25.06
CA ASP A 732 -23.79 18.50 -23.81
C ASP A 732 -24.76 18.19 -22.67
N ARG A 733 -24.53 17.10 -21.94
CA ARG A 733 -25.40 16.68 -20.83
C ARG A 733 -24.85 17.21 -19.53
N VAL A 734 -25.59 18.09 -18.87
CA VAL A 734 -25.14 18.75 -17.64
C VAL A 734 -26.13 18.52 -16.51
N ILE A 735 -25.63 18.16 -15.33
CA ILE A 735 -26.41 18.06 -14.09
C ILE A 735 -25.84 19.08 -13.12
N VAL A 736 -26.67 19.97 -12.59
CA VAL A 736 -26.31 20.87 -11.48
C VAL A 736 -27.12 20.45 -10.26
N LEU A 737 -26.47 19.80 -9.31
CA LEU A 737 -27.06 19.29 -8.08
C LEU A 737 -26.84 20.27 -6.93
N LEU A 738 -27.90 20.68 -6.25
CA LEU A 738 -27.84 21.50 -5.03
C LEU A 738 -28.52 20.79 -3.86
N THR A 739 -27.84 20.67 -2.71
CA THR A 739 -28.39 20.09 -1.48
C THR A 739 -27.83 20.72 -0.20
N ASP A 740 -28.63 20.76 0.87
CA ASP A 740 -28.22 21.16 2.22
C ASP A 740 -28.16 20.01 3.24
N GLY A 741 -28.46 18.78 2.79
CA GLY A 741 -28.62 17.61 3.64
C GLY A 741 -27.62 16.50 3.37
N LYS A 742 -27.37 15.67 4.39
CA LYS A 742 -26.61 14.43 4.25
C LYS A 742 -27.55 13.35 3.72
N ASP A 743 -27.12 12.63 2.69
CA ASP A 743 -27.86 11.45 2.21
C ASP A 743 -27.71 10.31 3.23
N ASP A 744 -28.78 9.54 3.44
CA ASP A 744 -28.78 8.38 4.32
C ASP A 744 -27.99 7.19 3.68
N ASP A 745 -27.73 7.23 2.36
CA ASP A 745 -26.97 6.22 1.62
C ASP A 745 -25.95 6.84 0.61
N PRO A 746 -24.74 7.18 1.07
CA PRO A 746 -23.67 7.71 0.21
C PRO A 746 -23.21 6.75 -0.89
N VAL A 747 -23.41 5.44 -0.73
CA VAL A 747 -22.99 4.43 -1.73
C VAL A 747 -23.95 4.47 -2.92
N ALA A 748 -25.26 4.53 -2.67
CA ALA A 748 -26.26 4.66 -3.73
C ALA A 748 -26.12 5.98 -4.51
N LEU A 749 -25.79 7.08 -3.82
CA LEU A 749 -25.52 8.38 -4.42
C LEU A 749 -24.35 8.30 -5.41
N LEU A 750 -23.20 7.78 -4.95
CA LEU A 750 -22.01 7.68 -5.78
C LEU A 750 -22.21 6.73 -6.96
N ALA A 751 -22.93 5.62 -6.77
CA ALA A 751 -23.30 4.73 -7.86
C ALA A 751 -24.19 5.43 -8.90
N ALA A 752 -25.14 6.27 -8.48
CA ALA A 752 -25.98 7.05 -9.39
C ALA A 752 -25.17 8.12 -10.15
N ALA A 753 -24.26 8.82 -9.46
CA ALA A 753 -23.35 9.79 -10.07
C ALA A 753 -22.41 9.13 -11.09
N ASP A 754 -21.81 7.99 -10.74
CA ASP A 754 -20.90 7.26 -11.63
C ASP A 754 -21.64 6.72 -12.85
N ARG A 755 -22.89 6.27 -12.72
CA ARG A 755 -23.73 5.92 -13.88
C ARG A 755 -24.00 7.12 -14.78
N ALA A 756 -24.35 8.27 -14.23
CA ALA A 756 -24.57 9.48 -15.03
C ALA A 756 -23.29 9.92 -15.76
N LYS A 757 -22.13 9.88 -15.12
CA LYS A 757 -20.83 10.20 -15.72
C LYS A 757 -20.42 9.20 -16.80
N THR A 758 -20.48 7.90 -16.50
CA THR A 758 -19.91 6.85 -17.36
C THR A 758 -20.85 6.38 -18.46
N ALA A 759 -22.14 6.22 -18.17
CA ALA A 759 -23.12 5.72 -19.13
C ALA A 759 -23.68 6.81 -20.04
N LEU A 760 -23.80 8.05 -19.54
CA LEU A 760 -24.35 9.18 -20.31
C LEU A 760 -23.29 10.19 -20.73
N GLY A 761 -22.06 10.14 -20.20
CA GLY A 761 -21.07 11.19 -20.43
C GLY A 761 -21.49 12.54 -19.81
N ALA A 762 -22.36 12.53 -18.79
CA ALA A 762 -22.88 13.76 -18.22
C ALA A 762 -21.83 14.45 -17.33
N ARG A 763 -21.72 15.78 -17.45
CA ARG A 763 -20.95 16.63 -16.55
C ARG A 763 -21.81 16.99 -15.33
N ILE A 764 -21.34 16.67 -14.13
CA ILE A 764 -22.05 16.90 -12.88
C ILE A 764 -21.34 18.01 -12.11
N PHE A 765 -22.07 19.08 -11.84
CA PHE A 765 -21.73 20.13 -10.89
C PHE A 765 -22.48 19.88 -9.58
N THR A 766 -21.78 19.97 -8.46
CA THR A 766 -22.39 19.82 -7.13
C THR A 766 -22.27 21.10 -6.32
N ILE A 767 -23.34 21.48 -5.62
CA ILE A 767 -23.39 22.66 -4.77
C ILE A 767 -23.88 22.22 -3.39
N GLY A 768 -22.96 22.18 -2.44
CA GLY A 768 -23.30 21.94 -1.04
C GLY A 768 -23.70 23.22 -0.34
N PHE A 769 -24.96 23.35 0.11
CA PHE A 769 -25.47 24.55 0.77
C PHE A 769 -25.53 24.38 2.30
N GLY A 770 -24.46 24.74 3.01
CA GLY A 770 -24.34 24.55 4.46
C GLY A 770 -23.59 23.26 4.86
N ASP A 771 -24.11 22.52 5.87
CA ASP A 771 -23.44 21.35 6.47
C ASP A 771 -23.74 20.04 5.69
N VAL A 772 -23.04 19.88 4.58
CA VAL A 772 -23.10 18.73 3.67
C VAL A 772 -21.74 18.03 3.65
N ASP A 773 -21.72 16.71 3.44
CA ASP A 773 -20.47 15.94 3.36
C ASP A 773 -19.68 16.33 2.09
N PRO A 774 -18.56 17.07 2.20
CA PRO A 774 -17.86 17.60 1.04
C PRO A 774 -17.23 16.49 0.19
N MET A 775 -16.86 15.36 0.79
CA MET A 775 -16.21 14.25 0.09
C MET A 775 -17.20 13.55 -0.84
N VAL A 776 -18.44 13.36 -0.38
CA VAL A 776 -19.50 12.76 -1.20
C VAL A 776 -19.86 13.67 -2.37
N MET A 777 -19.94 14.98 -2.15
CA MET A 777 -20.22 15.95 -3.23
C MET A 777 -19.08 16.03 -4.25
N VAL A 778 -17.82 16.10 -3.80
CA VAL A 778 -16.64 16.10 -4.69
C VAL A 778 -16.55 14.83 -5.53
N ARG A 779 -16.83 13.66 -4.94
CA ARG A 779 -16.82 12.38 -5.68
C ARG A 779 -18.02 12.24 -6.63
N ALA A 780 -19.15 12.84 -6.31
CA ALA A 780 -20.32 12.86 -7.18
C ALA A 780 -20.16 13.80 -8.38
N ALA A 781 -19.42 14.91 -8.22
CA ALA A 781 -19.08 15.81 -9.31
C ALA A 781 -18.22 15.12 -10.40
N SER A 782 -18.22 15.68 -11.60
CA SER A 782 -17.39 15.17 -12.71
C SER A 782 -15.90 15.49 -12.54
N SER A 783 -15.59 16.57 -11.81
CA SER A 783 -14.24 16.93 -11.41
C SER A 783 -14.28 17.63 -10.04
N PRO A 784 -13.19 17.62 -9.26
CA PRO A 784 -13.15 18.33 -7.98
C PRO A 784 -13.46 19.83 -8.10
N GLU A 785 -13.07 20.46 -9.22
CA GLU A 785 -13.36 21.86 -9.54
C GLU A 785 -14.79 22.15 -9.99
N ASP A 786 -15.61 21.11 -10.17
CA ASP A 786 -17.05 21.20 -10.44
C ASP A 786 -17.89 21.02 -9.15
N SER A 787 -17.24 20.84 -8.00
CA SER A 787 -17.87 20.84 -6.68
C SER A 787 -17.68 22.18 -5.97
N TYR A 788 -18.78 22.77 -5.52
CA TYR A 788 -18.84 24.05 -4.86
C TYR A 788 -19.47 23.92 -3.48
N GLN A 789 -19.01 24.74 -2.54
CA GLN A 789 -19.64 24.88 -1.24
C GLN A 789 -20.14 26.31 -1.06
N ALA A 790 -21.43 26.45 -0.79
CA ALA A 790 -22.08 27.70 -0.47
C ALA A 790 -22.28 27.76 1.05
N PRO A 791 -21.45 28.50 1.81
CA PRO A 791 -21.66 28.66 3.24
C PRO A 791 -22.88 29.53 3.56
N ASP A 792 -23.26 30.43 2.64
CA ASP A 792 -24.38 31.34 2.77
C ASP A 792 -25.03 31.66 1.41
N SER A 793 -26.13 32.42 1.46
CA SER A 793 -26.92 32.81 0.28
C SER A 793 -26.17 33.71 -0.71
N SER A 794 -25.14 34.45 -0.27
CA SER A 794 -24.39 35.36 -1.14
C SER A 794 -23.40 34.61 -2.03
N ALA A 795 -22.77 33.56 -1.50
CA ALA A 795 -21.90 32.67 -2.25
C ALA A 795 -22.68 31.88 -3.33
N LEU A 796 -23.94 31.56 -3.05
CA LEU A 796 -24.76 30.73 -3.93
C LEU A 796 -25.00 31.36 -5.31
N SER A 797 -25.36 32.65 -5.36
CA SER A 797 -25.56 33.36 -6.65
C SER A 797 -24.27 33.47 -7.46
N ALA A 798 -23.12 33.66 -6.81
CA ALA A 798 -21.82 33.72 -7.49
C ALA A 798 -21.43 32.36 -8.10
N ILE A 799 -21.71 31.26 -7.40
CA ILE A 799 -21.47 29.90 -7.89
C ILE A 799 -22.31 29.60 -9.14
N TYR A 800 -23.61 29.90 -9.11
CA TYR A 800 -24.47 29.71 -10.28
C TYR A 800 -24.02 30.57 -11.47
N ALA A 801 -23.60 31.82 -11.25
CA ALA A 801 -23.06 32.67 -12.31
C ALA A 801 -21.78 32.11 -12.94
N GLU A 802 -20.88 31.54 -12.11
CA GLU A 802 -19.65 30.89 -12.59
C GLU A 802 -19.94 29.62 -13.38
N ILE A 803 -20.88 28.78 -12.93
CA ILE A 803 -21.30 27.58 -13.67
C ILE A 803 -21.88 27.99 -15.04
N ALA A 804 -22.72 29.02 -15.10
CA ALA A 804 -23.26 29.53 -16.36
C ALA A 804 -22.16 30.05 -17.31
N ARG A 805 -21.13 30.72 -16.78
CA ARG A 805 -19.97 31.19 -17.57
C ARG A 805 -19.18 30.04 -18.18
N ARG A 806 -18.98 28.94 -17.45
CA ARG A 806 -18.21 27.77 -17.90
C ARG A 806 -18.87 26.99 -19.05
N LEU A 807 -20.11 27.30 -19.42
CA LEU A 807 -20.87 26.59 -20.44
C LEU A 807 -20.84 27.27 -21.84
N SER A 808 -20.02 28.31 -22.12
CA SER A 808 -20.25 29.25 -23.26
C SER A 808 -19.17 29.54 -24.37
N ALA A 809 -18.03 28.84 -24.54
CA ALA A 809 -16.97 29.22 -25.53
C ALA A 809 -16.98 28.50 -26.92
N THR A 810 -16.65 29.19 -28.04
CA THR A 810 -16.94 28.72 -29.44
C THR A 810 -15.78 28.58 -30.46
N VAL A 811 -14.53 29.00 -30.19
CA VAL A 811 -13.32 28.73 -31.03
C VAL A 811 -12.10 28.44 -30.13
N LEU A 812 -10.97 27.93 -30.68
CA LEU A 812 -9.75 27.66 -29.87
C LEU A 812 -8.91 28.93 -29.69
N ALA A 813 -8.74 29.71 -30.76
CA ALA A 813 -8.10 31.03 -30.76
C ALA A 813 -8.52 31.86 -31.98
N SER A 814 -8.38 33.18 -31.91
CA SER A 814 -8.57 34.14 -33.00
C SER A 814 -7.35 35.08 -33.11
N GLN A 815 -7.25 35.81 -34.24
CA GLN A 815 -6.19 36.81 -34.49
C GLN A 815 -4.76 36.28 -34.29
N MET A 816 -4.48 35.07 -34.80
CA MET A 816 -3.18 34.42 -34.60
C MET A 816 -2.16 34.85 -35.67
N GLU A 817 -1.00 35.34 -35.23
CA GLU A 817 0.16 35.65 -36.07
C GLU A 817 1.30 34.67 -35.75
N VAL A 818 1.73 33.87 -36.73
CA VAL A 818 2.86 32.93 -36.61
C VAL A 818 4.07 33.49 -37.35
N ARG A 819 5.24 33.52 -36.70
CA ARG A 819 6.51 33.96 -37.26
C ARG A 819 7.57 32.88 -37.14
N ASP A 820 8.29 32.61 -38.22
CA ASP A 820 9.37 31.62 -38.26
C ASP A 820 10.58 32.20 -39.01
N ARG A 821 11.71 32.37 -38.32
CA ARG A 821 12.91 33.00 -38.88
C ARG A 821 13.93 31.96 -39.31
N LEU A 822 14.24 31.88 -40.60
CA LEU A 822 15.22 30.96 -41.17
C LEU A 822 16.67 31.45 -40.95
N PRO A 823 17.65 30.55 -40.73
CA PRO A 823 19.08 30.89 -40.67
C PRO A 823 19.68 31.16 -42.06
N ASP A 824 20.96 31.55 -42.08
CA ASP A 824 21.64 31.99 -43.30
C ASP A 824 21.89 30.87 -44.33
N ASP A 825 21.94 29.64 -43.84
CA ASP A 825 22.17 28.39 -44.57
C ASP A 825 20.89 27.65 -44.95
N MET A 826 19.70 28.21 -44.67
CA MET A 826 18.40 27.65 -45.07
C MET A 826 17.67 28.59 -46.04
N ARG A 827 17.36 28.10 -47.23
CA ARG A 827 16.61 28.84 -48.26
C ARG A 827 15.16 28.38 -48.31
N PHE A 828 14.20 29.28 -48.09
CA PHE A 828 12.78 28.97 -48.31
C PHE A 828 12.51 28.62 -49.79
N VAL A 829 11.74 27.56 -50.02
CA VAL A 829 11.35 27.09 -51.36
C VAL A 829 9.86 27.34 -51.62
N ALA A 830 8.97 26.69 -50.87
CA ALA A 830 7.51 26.84 -51.01
C ALA A 830 6.75 26.34 -49.78
N ALA A 831 5.55 26.89 -49.51
CA ALA A 831 4.62 26.28 -48.56
C ALA A 831 3.87 25.10 -49.18
N VAL A 832 3.67 24.05 -48.40
CA VAL A 832 3.11 22.74 -48.83
C VAL A 832 1.85 22.32 -48.05
N ALA A 833 1.55 22.93 -46.89
CA ALA A 833 0.27 22.80 -46.21
C ALA A 833 -0.07 24.08 -45.42
N GLY A 834 -1.37 24.38 -45.29
CA GLY A 834 -1.86 25.64 -44.69
C GLY A 834 -1.82 26.85 -45.65
N PRO A 835 -2.19 28.05 -45.17
CA PRO A 835 -2.11 29.27 -45.96
C PRO A 835 -0.67 29.63 -46.34
N GLN A 836 -0.49 30.33 -47.47
CA GLN A 836 0.83 30.78 -47.91
C GLN A 836 1.39 31.87 -46.97
N PRO A 837 2.62 31.72 -46.45
CA PRO A 837 3.24 32.75 -45.63
C PRO A 837 3.61 33.97 -46.45
N SER A 838 3.55 35.14 -45.82
CA SER A 838 4.26 36.33 -46.30
C SER A 838 5.73 36.23 -45.87
N GLN A 839 6.66 36.31 -46.83
CA GLN A 839 8.09 36.29 -46.52
C GLN A 839 8.64 37.73 -46.42
N VAL A 840 9.18 38.09 -45.27
CA VAL A 840 9.86 39.37 -45.02
C VAL A 840 11.33 39.08 -44.70
N GLY A 841 12.20 39.21 -45.70
CA GLY A 841 13.60 38.80 -45.58
C GLY A 841 13.73 37.29 -45.34
N ARG A 842 14.21 36.91 -44.15
CA ARG A 842 14.31 35.50 -43.70
C ARG A 842 13.19 35.08 -42.74
N GLU A 843 12.20 35.92 -42.49
CA GLU A 843 11.06 35.62 -41.63
C GLU A 843 9.84 35.23 -42.48
N LEU A 844 9.25 34.07 -42.18
CA LEU A 844 7.97 33.60 -42.72
C LEU A 844 6.86 33.97 -41.75
N VAL A 845 5.81 34.65 -42.24
CA VAL A 845 4.71 35.18 -41.41
C VAL A 845 3.36 34.67 -41.91
N TRP A 846 2.57 34.05 -41.03
CA TRP A 846 1.18 33.66 -41.28
C TRP A 846 0.23 34.46 -40.38
N ASN A 847 -0.88 34.93 -40.95
CA ASN A 847 -1.97 35.57 -40.21
C ASN A 847 -3.23 34.70 -40.36
N LEU A 848 -3.70 34.13 -39.25
CA LEU A 848 -4.88 33.28 -39.17
C LEU A 848 -6.01 34.03 -38.44
N VAL A 849 -7.19 34.08 -39.06
CA VAL A 849 -8.34 34.79 -38.50
C VAL A 849 -8.91 34.01 -37.31
N ASP A 850 -9.24 32.73 -37.52
CA ASP A 850 -9.76 31.82 -36.50
C ASP A 850 -9.03 30.47 -36.54
N LEU A 851 -8.78 29.89 -35.37
CA LEU A 851 -8.24 28.54 -35.18
C LEU A 851 -9.35 27.64 -34.61
N PRO A 852 -9.81 26.62 -35.36
CA PRO A 852 -10.82 25.68 -34.88
C PRO A 852 -10.26 24.77 -33.77
N PHE A 853 -11.16 24.14 -32.98
CA PHE A 853 -10.78 23.21 -31.89
C PHE A 853 -9.91 22.02 -32.35
N GLY A 854 -9.99 21.65 -33.63
CA GLY A 854 -9.14 20.58 -34.21
C GLY A 854 -7.68 20.99 -34.43
N GLY A 855 -7.29 22.25 -34.20
CA GLY A 855 -5.96 22.76 -34.50
C GLY A 855 -5.69 22.97 -36.00
N ILE A 856 -4.44 23.25 -36.35
CA ILE A 856 -3.96 23.41 -37.74
C ILE A 856 -2.49 22.98 -37.87
N ASP A 857 -2.15 22.43 -39.05
CA ASP A 857 -0.77 22.22 -39.48
C ASP A 857 -0.38 23.23 -40.57
N LEU A 858 0.76 23.90 -40.38
CA LEU A 858 1.42 24.75 -41.37
C LEU A 858 2.69 24.05 -41.83
N ALA A 859 2.84 23.78 -43.12
CA ALA A 859 4.05 23.11 -43.63
C ALA A 859 4.68 23.88 -44.79
N TYR A 860 6.01 23.91 -44.82
CA TYR A 860 6.80 24.51 -45.89
C TYR A 860 8.10 23.75 -46.15
N THR A 861 8.75 24.06 -47.26
CA THR A 861 10.00 23.42 -47.67
C THR A 861 11.17 24.41 -47.64
N VAL A 862 12.32 23.95 -47.14
CA VAL A 862 13.60 24.66 -47.15
C VAL A 862 14.66 23.83 -47.84
N GLU A 863 15.61 24.50 -48.48
CA GLU A 863 16.79 23.89 -49.10
C GLU A 863 18.04 24.29 -48.31
N PRO A 864 18.73 23.34 -47.65
CA PRO A 864 20.00 23.61 -46.97
C PRO A 864 21.10 23.99 -47.96
N GLN A 865 21.95 24.95 -47.59
CA GLN A 865 22.98 25.54 -48.45
C GLN A 865 24.42 25.16 -48.03
N ALA A 866 24.60 24.37 -46.97
CA ALA A 866 25.90 23.94 -46.46
C ALA A 866 25.88 22.48 -45.97
N LEU A 867 27.04 21.82 -46.00
CA LEU A 867 27.22 20.45 -45.46
C LEU A 867 27.27 20.45 -43.92
N GLY A 868 26.86 19.35 -43.30
CA GLY A 868 26.86 19.20 -41.84
C GLY A 868 25.46 19.29 -41.23
N ARG A 869 25.40 19.39 -39.89
CA ARG A 869 24.15 19.45 -39.13
C ARG A 869 23.70 20.89 -38.96
N HIS A 870 22.51 21.22 -39.46
CA HIS A 870 21.99 22.59 -39.53
C HIS A 870 20.59 22.70 -38.94
N ALA A 871 20.32 23.77 -38.20
CA ALA A 871 18.99 24.08 -37.69
C ALA A 871 18.07 24.55 -38.83
N THR A 872 16.80 24.15 -38.80
CA THR A 872 15.83 24.56 -39.82
C THR A 872 15.35 26.01 -39.66
N ASN A 873 15.43 26.56 -38.44
CA ASN A 873 15.11 27.95 -38.12
C ASN A 873 15.98 28.46 -36.95
N VAL A 874 16.02 29.78 -36.76
CA VAL A 874 16.63 30.45 -35.60
C VAL A 874 15.64 30.52 -34.42
N GLU A 875 14.41 30.93 -34.70
CA GLU A 875 13.31 30.96 -33.73
C GLU A 875 11.96 30.86 -34.47
N ALA A 876 10.95 30.32 -33.80
CA ALA A 876 9.58 30.33 -34.29
C ALA A 876 8.62 30.59 -33.11
N ARG A 877 7.69 31.52 -33.29
CA ARG A 877 6.68 31.92 -32.29
C ARG A 877 5.33 32.19 -32.92
N ALA A 878 4.26 32.04 -32.15
CA ALA A 878 2.92 32.50 -32.53
C ALA A 878 2.31 33.35 -31.43
N THR A 879 1.69 34.48 -31.77
CA THR A 879 0.90 35.31 -30.85
C THR A 879 -0.58 35.23 -31.24
N TYR A 880 -1.50 35.15 -30.29
CA TYR A 880 -2.93 34.95 -30.56
C TYR A 880 -3.82 35.56 -29.46
N ARG A 881 -5.13 35.59 -29.70
CA ARG A 881 -6.18 35.71 -28.66
C ARG A 881 -6.87 34.37 -28.54
N ASP A 882 -7.10 33.86 -27.34
CA ASP A 882 -7.71 32.55 -27.15
C ASP A 882 -9.24 32.57 -27.34
N GLY A 883 -9.89 31.42 -27.30
CA GLY A 883 -11.35 31.28 -27.36
C GLY A 883 -12.15 31.93 -26.22
N LEU A 884 -11.47 32.48 -25.21
CA LEU A 884 -12.01 33.30 -24.12
C LEU A 884 -11.58 34.78 -24.24
N ASP A 885 -10.99 35.17 -25.38
CA ASP A 885 -10.47 36.52 -25.71
C ASP A 885 -9.24 36.99 -24.88
N GLU A 886 -8.49 36.06 -24.29
CA GLU A 886 -7.24 36.36 -23.58
C GLU A 886 -6.02 36.26 -24.50
N PRO A 887 -5.05 37.20 -24.45
CA PRO A 887 -3.86 37.16 -25.29
C PRO A 887 -2.88 36.06 -24.88
N GLY A 888 -2.30 35.35 -25.84
CA GLY A 888 -1.35 34.26 -25.61
C GLY A 888 -0.18 34.21 -26.61
N GLU A 889 0.86 33.43 -26.27
CA GLU A 889 2.03 33.19 -27.11
C GLU A 889 2.45 31.71 -27.06
N ILE A 890 2.84 31.15 -28.20
CA ILE A 890 3.43 29.81 -28.36
C ILE A 890 4.87 29.97 -28.85
N ARG A 891 5.79 29.19 -28.28
CA ARG A 891 7.16 29.02 -28.81
C ARG A 891 7.32 27.62 -29.35
N PHE A 892 7.82 27.50 -30.58
CA PHE A 892 8.03 26.22 -31.23
C PHE A 892 9.46 25.70 -31.04
N PRO A 893 9.66 24.37 -31.02
CA PRO A 893 10.99 23.79 -31.01
C PRO A 893 11.75 24.07 -32.32
N VAL A 894 13.09 23.93 -32.28
CA VAL A 894 13.98 24.15 -33.44
C VAL A 894 14.55 22.79 -33.88
N PRO A 895 13.98 22.14 -34.92
CA PRO A 895 14.52 20.89 -35.43
C PRO A 895 15.75 21.11 -36.31
N GLU A 896 16.64 20.12 -36.34
CA GLU A 896 17.90 20.11 -37.12
C GLU A 896 17.89 19.00 -38.18
N VAL A 897 18.70 19.19 -39.23
CA VAL A 897 18.83 18.26 -40.36
C VAL A 897 20.32 18.03 -40.66
N ASP A 898 20.70 16.78 -40.91
CA ASP A 898 22.05 16.44 -41.38
C ASP A 898 22.12 16.51 -42.92
N VAL A 899 23.02 17.35 -43.44
CA VAL A 899 23.23 17.56 -44.87
C VAL A 899 24.53 16.87 -45.32
N LEU A 900 24.38 15.91 -46.23
CA LEU A 900 25.45 15.04 -46.73
C LEU A 900 25.93 15.48 -48.11
N ASP A 901 27.18 15.12 -48.44
CA ASP A 901 27.76 15.36 -49.77
C ASP A 901 27.23 14.34 -50.80
N GLN A 902 27.18 14.72 -52.07
CA GLN A 902 26.75 13.82 -53.15
C GLN A 902 27.82 12.73 -53.39
N PRO A 903 27.46 11.43 -53.37
CA PRO A 903 28.39 10.39 -53.79
C PRO A 903 28.66 10.51 -55.31
N PRO A 904 29.92 10.30 -55.77
CA PRO A 904 30.26 10.43 -57.18
C PRO A 904 29.52 9.38 -58.03
N PRO A 905 29.06 9.72 -59.25
CA PRO A 905 28.32 8.80 -60.10
C PRO A 905 29.20 7.59 -60.51
N PRO A 906 28.63 6.37 -60.58
CA PRO A 906 29.41 5.17 -60.88
C PRO A 906 29.90 5.18 -62.34
N THR A 907 31.22 5.03 -62.52
CA THR A 907 31.88 4.88 -63.82
C THR A 907 31.46 3.55 -64.46
N LEU A 908 30.74 3.61 -65.58
CA LEU A 908 30.33 2.43 -66.35
C LEU A 908 31.55 1.78 -67.02
N THR A 909 31.83 0.51 -66.68
CA THR A 909 32.75 -0.37 -67.41
C THR A 909 31.92 -1.31 -68.29
N PRO A 910 32.12 -1.36 -69.62
CA PRO A 910 31.32 -2.21 -70.50
C PRO A 910 31.88 -3.64 -70.56
N THR A 911 31.06 -4.63 -70.18
CA THR A 911 31.34 -6.05 -70.46
C THR A 911 30.13 -6.68 -71.16
N ALA A 912 30.41 -7.37 -72.26
CA ALA A 912 29.45 -7.77 -73.30
C ALA A 912 28.45 -8.87 -72.88
N PHE A 913 27.24 -8.76 -73.44
CA PHE A 913 26.18 -9.77 -73.42
C PHE A 913 26.52 -11.00 -74.29
N PRO A 914 26.05 -12.20 -73.91
CA PRO A 914 25.58 -13.20 -74.86
C PRO A 914 24.06 -13.42 -74.79
N THR A 915 23.49 -13.57 -75.97
CA THR A 915 22.07 -13.66 -76.36
C THR A 915 21.37 -14.96 -75.93
N PRO A 916 20.07 -14.93 -75.54
CA PRO A 916 19.24 -16.11 -75.29
C PRO A 916 18.45 -16.63 -76.53
N THR A 917 18.10 -17.92 -76.54
CA THR A 917 17.18 -18.62 -77.48
C THR A 917 16.46 -19.76 -76.71
N PRO A 918 15.32 -20.34 -77.13
CA PRO A 918 13.92 -19.87 -77.14
C PRO A 918 12.93 -20.69 -76.23
N LYS A 919 11.68 -20.19 -76.13
CA LYS A 919 10.49 -20.50 -75.28
C LYS A 919 9.86 -21.92 -75.39
N PRO A 920 8.99 -22.36 -74.43
CA PRO A 920 7.53 -22.38 -74.71
C PRO A 920 6.61 -21.95 -73.52
N PRO A 921 5.30 -21.73 -73.75
CA PRO A 921 4.42 -20.84 -72.97
C PRO A 921 3.48 -21.55 -71.97
N PRO A 922 2.88 -20.79 -71.03
CA PRO A 922 1.42 -20.73 -70.89
C PRO A 922 0.92 -19.26 -70.78
N THR A 923 -0.01 -18.81 -71.63
CA THR A 923 -1.49 -18.71 -71.46
C THR A 923 -1.95 -17.38 -70.83
N ARG A 924 -2.69 -16.57 -71.61
CA ARG A 924 -3.25 -15.22 -71.27
C ARG A 924 -4.38 -15.32 -70.22
N THR A 925 -4.64 -14.35 -69.34
CA THR A 925 -5.48 -13.11 -69.48
C THR A 925 -5.96 -12.72 -68.04
N PRO A 926 -6.50 -11.52 -67.67
CA PRO A 926 -6.54 -10.16 -68.25
C PRO A 926 -5.87 -9.06 -67.37
N LEU A 927 -5.76 -7.86 -67.95
CA LEU A 927 -5.43 -6.58 -67.30
C LEU A 927 -6.47 -6.17 -66.23
N PRO A 928 -6.08 -5.44 -65.16
CA PRO A 928 -7.03 -4.66 -64.38
C PRO A 928 -7.51 -3.43 -65.18
N PRO A 929 -8.76 -2.98 -64.99
CA PRO A 929 -9.39 -1.93 -65.79
C PRO A 929 -8.91 -0.53 -65.40
N GLU A 930 -9.02 0.41 -66.36
CA GLU A 930 -8.88 1.85 -66.14
C GLU A 930 -9.79 2.34 -65.00
N PRO A 931 -9.36 3.30 -64.18
CA PRO A 931 -10.16 3.82 -63.07
C PRO A 931 -11.42 4.53 -63.59
N ILE A 932 -12.58 3.97 -63.26
CA ILE A 932 -13.90 4.60 -63.37
C ILE A 932 -14.03 5.63 -62.24
N PHE A 933 -14.33 6.88 -62.59
CA PHE A 933 -14.78 7.88 -61.61
C PHE A 933 -16.28 7.73 -61.36
N LEU A 934 -16.65 7.28 -60.16
CA LEU A 934 -18.01 7.34 -59.62
C LEU A 934 -18.12 8.53 -58.65
N PRO A 935 -19.18 9.36 -58.71
CA PRO A 935 -19.40 10.40 -57.72
C PRO A 935 -19.91 9.75 -56.42
N LEU A 936 -19.02 9.57 -55.46
CA LEU A 936 -19.37 9.16 -54.11
C LEU A 936 -19.83 10.38 -53.31
N ILE A 937 -21.12 10.39 -52.98
CA ILE A 937 -21.69 11.22 -51.91
C ILE A 937 -21.12 10.67 -50.59
N LEU A 938 -20.17 11.39 -49.99
CA LEU A 938 -19.57 11.04 -48.70
C LEU A 938 -20.56 11.32 -47.56
N TRP A 939 -21.23 10.27 -47.11
CA TRP A 939 -21.84 10.24 -45.77
C TRP A 939 -20.73 9.94 -44.77
N GLN A 940 -20.22 10.95 -44.08
CA GLN A 940 -19.35 10.75 -42.92
C GLN A 940 -20.21 10.31 -41.73
N LYS A 941 -20.26 8.99 -41.48
CA LYS A 941 -20.50 8.45 -40.13
C LYS A 941 -19.16 8.28 -39.44
N CYS A 942 -19.09 8.60 -38.15
CA CYS A 942 -18.01 8.18 -37.27
C CYS A 942 -17.80 6.67 -37.40
N LEU A 943 -16.55 6.21 -37.50
CA LEU A 943 -16.23 4.80 -37.38
C LEU A 943 -16.53 4.38 -35.93
N ASP A 944 -17.63 3.67 -35.72
CA ASP A 944 -17.80 2.85 -34.52
C ASP A 944 -16.61 1.90 -34.48
N ARG A 945 -15.67 2.14 -33.56
CA ARG A 945 -14.60 1.18 -33.30
C ARG A 945 -15.27 0.04 -32.54
N GLU A 946 -15.73 -1.00 -33.25
CA GLU A 946 -16.23 -2.22 -32.63
C GLU A 946 -15.14 -2.79 -31.69
N VAL A 947 -15.32 -2.60 -30.39
CA VAL A 947 -14.43 -3.17 -29.38
C VAL A 947 -14.82 -4.64 -29.21
N ARG A 948 -13.95 -5.54 -29.64
CA ARG A 948 -14.15 -7.00 -29.54
C ARG A 948 -13.41 -7.55 -28.33
N ALA A 949 -13.99 -8.56 -27.69
CA ALA A 949 -13.42 -9.19 -26.51
C ALA A 949 -13.10 -10.68 -26.73
N ASP A 950 -11.98 -11.11 -26.17
CA ASP A 950 -11.69 -12.51 -25.92
C ASP A 950 -11.85 -12.75 -24.42
N VAL A 951 -12.78 -13.63 -24.06
CA VAL A 951 -13.17 -13.89 -22.67
C VAL A 951 -12.86 -15.34 -22.30
N VAL A 952 -12.13 -15.57 -21.23
CA VAL A 952 -11.96 -16.90 -20.64
C VAL A 952 -12.76 -16.99 -19.35
N LEU A 953 -13.69 -17.94 -19.30
CA LEU A 953 -14.37 -18.34 -18.07
C LEU A 953 -13.51 -19.37 -17.35
N VAL A 954 -13.07 -19.05 -16.14
CA VAL A 954 -12.23 -19.91 -15.29
C VAL A 954 -13.11 -20.43 -14.17
N THR A 955 -13.60 -21.66 -14.31
CA THR A 955 -14.65 -22.22 -13.47
C THR A 955 -14.11 -23.30 -12.55
N ASP A 956 -14.37 -23.12 -11.26
CA ASP A 956 -14.07 -24.10 -10.23
C ASP A 956 -14.92 -25.36 -10.41
N THR A 957 -14.25 -26.51 -10.43
CA THR A 957 -14.84 -27.85 -10.52
C THR A 957 -14.38 -28.71 -9.34
N SER A 958 -14.03 -28.08 -8.22
CA SER A 958 -13.62 -28.78 -7.01
C SER A 958 -14.78 -29.58 -6.39
N GLY A 959 -14.45 -30.52 -5.49
CA GLY A 959 -15.45 -31.33 -4.80
C GLY A 959 -16.44 -30.52 -3.95
N SER A 960 -16.05 -29.33 -3.46
CA SER A 960 -16.92 -28.42 -2.71
C SER A 960 -17.97 -27.74 -3.59
N MET A 961 -17.74 -27.66 -4.90
CA MET A 961 -18.75 -27.17 -5.86
C MET A 961 -19.95 -28.12 -6.01
N ASN A 962 -19.86 -29.34 -5.46
CA ASN A 962 -21.00 -30.27 -5.37
C ASN A 962 -21.91 -30.00 -4.16
N LEU A 963 -21.56 -29.03 -3.32
CA LEU A 963 -22.40 -28.61 -2.20
C LEU A 963 -23.57 -27.73 -2.69
N PRO A 964 -24.68 -27.66 -1.93
CA PRO A 964 -25.79 -26.75 -2.25
C PRO A 964 -25.34 -25.28 -2.25
N ALA A 965 -25.86 -24.48 -3.18
CA ALA A 965 -25.57 -23.05 -3.23
C ALA A 965 -26.24 -22.25 -2.11
N ALA A 966 -27.30 -22.77 -1.46
CA ALA A 966 -27.88 -22.30 -0.19
C ALA A 966 -28.99 -23.26 0.31
N GLY A 967 -28.97 -23.66 1.59
CA GLY A 967 -30.02 -24.45 2.24
C GLY A 967 -30.16 -25.92 1.81
N ASP A 968 -30.90 -26.71 2.60
CA ASP A 968 -31.12 -28.15 2.34
C ASP A 968 -32.10 -28.35 1.18
N GLY A 969 -31.60 -28.55 -0.04
CA GLY A 969 -32.40 -29.01 -1.20
C GLY A 969 -32.40 -28.15 -2.47
N GLY A 970 -31.52 -27.14 -2.61
CA GLY A 970 -31.34 -26.35 -3.84
C GLY A 970 -30.31 -26.94 -4.85
N PRO A 971 -30.13 -26.32 -6.03
CA PRO A 971 -29.09 -26.74 -6.98
C PRO A 971 -27.69 -26.62 -6.37
N THR A 972 -26.79 -27.46 -6.85
CA THR A 972 -25.37 -27.41 -6.46
C THR A 972 -24.72 -26.10 -6.91
N ARG A 973 -23.63 -25.70 -6.26
CA ARG A 973 -22.84 -24.53 -6.66
C ARG A 973 -22.37 -24.66 -8.11
N LEU A 974 -21.99 -25.86 -8.55
CA LEU A 974 -21.62 -26.10 -9.95
C LEU A 974 -22.80 -25.93 -10.92
N GLU A 975 -23.99 -26.46 -10.60
CA GLU A 975 -25.19 -26.26 -11.43
C GLU A 975 -25.57 -24.77 -11.55
N ALA A 976 -25.45 -24.02 -10.46
CA ALA A 976 -25.68 -22.57 -10.47
C ALA A 976 -24.63 -21.84 -11.32
N ALA A 977 -23.36 -22.21 -11.19
CA ALA A 977 -22.28 -21.64 -11.99
C ALA A 977 -22.44 -21.91 -13.49
N VAL A 978 -22.87 -23.12 -13.86
CA VAL A 978 -23.16 -23.50 -15.25
C VAL A 978 -24.32 -22.69 -15.83
N ASP A 979 -25.43 -22.55 -15.09
CA ASP A 979 -26.60 -21.74 -15.51
C ASP A 979 -26.24 -20.26 -15.69
N ALA A 980 -25.45 -19.68 -14.78
CA ALA A 980 -24.98 -18.30 -14.88
C ALA A 980 -24.01 -18.11 -16.05
N ALA A 981 -23.05 -19.02 -16.23
CA ALA A 981 -22.10 -18.99 -17.34
C ALA A 981 -22.83 -19.09 -18.69
N GLU A 982 -23.84 -19.95 -18.81
CA GLU A 982 -24.63 -20.06 -20.04
C GLU A 982 -25.36 -18.75 -20.36
N ARG A 983 -26.01 -18.11 -19.37
CA ARG A 983 -26.68 -16.82 -19.56
C ARG A 983 -25.70 -15.72 -19.97
N PHE A 984 -24.52 -15.69 -19.35
CA PHE A 984 -23.47 -14.74 -19.66
C PHE A 984 -22.95 -14.91 -21.10
N VAL A 985 -22.56 -16.13 -21.49
CA VAL A 985 -22.02 -16.40 -22.83
C VAL A 985 -23.07 -16.15 -23.92
N THR A 986 -24.32 -16.52 -23.67
CA THR A 986 -25.43 -16.23 -24.57
C THR A 986 -25.54 -14.72 -24.81
N GLY A 987 -25.57 -13.93 -23.72
CA GLY A 987 -25.61 -12.47 -23.83
C GLY A 987 -24.37 -11.87 -24.52
N LEU A 988 -23.20 -12.44 -24.29
CA LEU A 988 -21.94 -11.94 -24.85
C LEU A 988 -21.81 -12.19 -26.37
N LEU A 989 -22.17 -13.41 -26.81
CA LEU A 989 -22.04 -13.82 -28.22
C LEU A 989 -23.22 -13.35 -29.09
N GLU A 990 -24.42 -13.20 -28.52
CA GLU A 990 -25.60 -12.74 -29.28
C GLU A 990 -25.69 -11.21 -29.41
N ARG A 991 -25.17 -10.43 -28.44
CA ARG A 991 -25.26 -8.96 -28.46
C ARG A 991 -24.25 -8.29 -29.38
N GLN A 992 -23.09 -8.91 -29.61
CA GLN A 992 -22.03 -8.36 -30.45
C GLN A 992 -21.31 -9.47 -31.23
N SER A 993 -21.38 -9.40 -32.56
CA SER A 993 -20.66 -10.33 -33.43
C SER A 993 -19.15 -10.12 -33.32
N GLY A 994 -18.41 -11.21 -33.11
CA GLY A 994 -16.94 -11.19 -33.07
C GLY A 994 -16.31 -11.33 -31.69
N ASN A 995 -17.11 -11.46 -30.62
CA ASN A 995 -16.62 -11.88 -29.30
C ASN A 995 -16.30 -13.37 -29.30
N ARG A 996 -15.23 -13.77 -28.60
CA ARG A 996 -14.85 -15.18 -28.45
C ARG A 996 -14.84 -15.57 -26.99
N VAL A 997 -15.26 -16.81 -26.71
CA VAL A 997 -15.26 -17.37 -25.36
C VAL A 997 -14.46 -18.66 -25.33
N ALA A 998 -13.64 -18.81 -24.29
CA ALA A 998 -13.00 -20.04 -23.89
C ALA A 998 -13.45 -20.43 -22.48
N LEU A 999 -13.33 -21.71 -22.15
CA LEU A 999 -13.68 -22.27 -20.84
C LEU A 999 -12.48 -23.07 -20.31
N VAL A 1000 -12.08 -22.72 -19.09
CA VAL A 1000 -11.08 -23.42 -18.30
C VAL A 1000 -11.79 -23.98 -17.08
N SER A 1001 -11.67 -25.27 -16.85
CA SER A 1001 -12.05 -25.88 -15.58
C SER A 1001 -10.82 -26.11 -14.72
N PHE A 1002 -10.96 -25.93 -13.41
CA PHE A 1002 -9.87 -26.23 -12.48
C PHE A 1002 -10.38 -26.94 -11.22
N ASN A 1003 -9.51 -27.78 -10.66
CA ASN A 1003 -9.68 -28.53 -9.42
C ASN A 1003 -8.28 -28.77 -8.83
N ARG A 1004 -7.80 -30.01 -8.63
CA ARG A 1004 -6.37 -30.28 -8.38
C ARG A 1004 -5.47 -30.01 -9.58
N ASP A 1005 -6.04 -30.07 -10.78
CA ASP A 1005 -5.41 -29.74 -12.06
C ASP A 1005 -6.25 -28.66 -12.77
N ALA A 1006 -5.72 -27.99 -13.79
CA ALA A 1006 -6.47 -27.09 -14.65
C ALA A 1006 -6.42 -27.52 -16.11
N GLN A 1007 -7.54 -27.40 -16.83
CA GLN A 1007 -7.66 -27.83 -18.22
C GLN A 1007 -8.45 -26.81 -19.05
N LEU A 1008 -7.93 -26.51 -20.25
CA LEU A 1008 -8.68 -25.81 -21.28
C LEU A 1008 -9.68 -26.79 -21.90
N VAL A 1009 -10.95 -26.69 -21.51
CA VAL A 1009 -12.01 -27.60 -21.96
C VAL A 1009 -12.71 -27.09 -23.23
N GLN A 1010 -12.69 -25.77 -23.45
CA GLN A 1010 -13.16 -25.15 -24.69
C GLN A 1010 -12.19 -24.04 -25.11
N PRO A 1011 -11.48 -24.18 -26.25
CA PRO A 1011 -10.68 -23.10 -26.83
C PRO A 1011 -11.55 -21.94 -27.30
N LEU A 1012 -10.94 -20.76 -27.49
CA LEU A 1012 -11.62 -19.53 -27.92
C LEU A 1012 -12.46 -19.76 -29.18
N THR A 1013 -13.78 -19.59 -29.07
CA THR A 1013 -14.74 -19.80 -30.16
C THR A 1013 -15.86 -18.76 -30.15
N GLU A 1014 -16.47 -18.54 -31.32
CA GLU A 1014 -17.72 -17.78 -31.48
C GLU A 1014 -18.95 -18.71 -31.49
N ASP A 1015 -18.74 -20.03 -31.46
CA ASP A 1015 -19.80 -21.05 -31.50
C ASP A 1015 -20.45 -21.24 -30.12
N LEU A 1016 -21.58 -20.57 -29.91
CA LEU A 1016 -22.39 -20.70 -28.69
C LEU A 1016 -22.84 -22.14 -28.42
N GLY A 1017 -23.08 -22.95 -29.47
CA GLY A 1017 -23.49 -24.35 -29.34
C GLY A 1017 -22.37 -25.21 -28.73
N ALA A 1018 -21.13 -25.00 -29.19
CA ALA A 1018 -19.95 -25.69 -28.64
C ALA A 1018 -19.72 -25.32 -27.17
N VAL A 1019 -19.81 -24.03 -26.81
CA VAL A 1019 -19.62 -23.59 -25.41
C VAL A 1019 -20.71 -24.15 -24.49
N ARG A 1020 -21.98 -24.13 -24.91
CA ARG A 1020 -23.11 -24.73 -24.16
C ARG A 1020 -22.92 -26.22 -23.91
N GLN A 1021 -22.51 -26.96 -24.93
CA GLN A 1021 -22.29 -28.40 -24.81
C GLN A 1021 -21.16 -28.71 -23.81
N THR A 1022 -20.10 -27.91 -23.80
CA THR A 1022 -18.97 -28.09 -22.87
C THR A 1022 -19.34 -27.72 -21.44
N LEU A 1023 -20.06 -26.60 -21.23
CA LEU A 1023 -20.55 -26.19 -19.91
C LEU A 1023 -21.45 -27.26 -19.27
N ALA A 1024 -22.36 -27.86 -20.05
CA ALA A 1024 -23.24 -28.94 -19.59
C ALA A 1024 -22.49 -30.24 -19.23
N GLY A 1025 -21.23 -30.39 -19.66
CA GLY A 1025 -20.40 -31.57 -19.43
C GLY A 1025 -19.42 -31.46 -18.25
N LEU A 1026 -19.39 -30.32 -17.55
CA LEU A 1026 -18.50 -30.14 -16.40
C LEU A 1026 -18.88 -31.07 -15.23
N SER A 1027 -17.88 -31.65 -14.57
CA SER A 1027 -18.06 -32.54 -13.42
C SER A 1027 -17.03 -32.23 -12.34
N THR A 1028 -17.35 -32.53 -11.09
CA THR A 1028 -16.49 -32.18 -9.95
C THR A 1028 -15.39 -33.23 -9.68
N VAL A 1029 -14.20 -32.75 -9.31
CA VAL A 1029 -13.02 -33.53 -8.92
C VAL A 1029 -12.42 -32.90 -7.67
N THR A 1030 -11.78 -33.68 -6.79
CA THR A 1030 -11.21 -33.15 -5.53
C THR A 1030 -9.99 -32.24 -5.76
N GLY A 1031 -9.91 -31.11 -5.04
CA GLY A 1031 -8.80 -30.14 -5.04
C GLY A 1031 -9.20 -28.80 -5.67
N THR A 1032 -8.50 -27.71 -5.32
CA THR A 1032 -8.82 -26.33 -5.75
C THR A 1032 -7.54 -25.51 -5.99
N ARG A 1033 -7.03 -25.53 -7.23
CA ARG A 1033 -5.80 -24.88 -7.71
C ARG A 1033 -6.11 -23.69 -8.60
N ILE A 1034 -6.50 -22.59 -7.97
CA ILE A 1034 -6.88 -21.34 -8.65
C ILE A 1034 -5.71 -20.80 -9.49
N ASP A 1035 -4.48 -20.92 -8.99
CA ASP A 1035 -3.24 -20.54 -9.70
C ASP A 1035 -3.10 -21.22 -11.06
N LEU A 1036 -3.38 -22.53 -11.14
CA LEU A 1036 -3.33 -23.29 -12.39
C LEU A 1036 -4.47 -22.88 -13.34
N GLY A 1037 -5.67 -22.62 -12.81
CA GLY A 1037 -6.80 -22.11 -13.58
C GLY A 1037 -6.47 -20.78 -14.26
N ILE A 1038 -5.85 -19.86 -13.51
CA ILE A 1038 -5.38 -18.57 -14.02
C ILE A 1038 -4.26 -18.75 -15.05
N ALA A 1039 -3.29 -19.64 -14.79
CA ALA A 1039 -2.19 -19.89 -15.71
C ALA A 1039 -2.67 -20.41 -17.07
N VAL A 1040 -3.55 -21.42 -17.09
CA VAL A 1040 -4.12 -21.97 -18.34
C VAL A 1040 -4.95 -20.92 -19.08
N ALA A 1041 -5.70 -20.10 -18.36
CA ALA A 1041 -6.50 -19.03 -18.95
C ALA A 1041 -5.64 -17.90 -19.55
N ARG A 1042 -4.55 -17.54 -18.88
CA ARG A 1042 -3.55 -16.60 -19.41
C ARG A 1042 -2.95 -17.14 -20.70
N ASP A 1043 -2.51 -18.39 -20.71
CA ASP A 1043 -1.87 -19.02 -21.86
C ASP A 1043 -2.81 -19.10 -23.08
N GLU A 1044 -4.14 -19.26 -22.89
CA GLU A 1044 -5.11 -19.19 -23.99
C GLU A 1044 -5.31 -17.75 -24.51
N LEU A 1045 -5.33 -16.74 -23.63
CA LEU A 1045 -5.50 -15.33 -23.98
C LEU A 1045 -4.25 -14.70 -24.62
N THR A 1046 -3.07 -15.25 -24.36
CA THR A 1046 -1.79 -14.70 -24.86
C THR A 1046 -1.04 -15.62 -25.80
N GLY A 1047 -1.48 -16.87 -25.96
CA GLY A 1047 -0.99 -17.83 -26.94
C GLY A 1047 -1.49 -17.60 -28.37
N GLU A 1048 -1.27 -18.57 -29.24
CA GLU A 1048 -1.52 -18.45 -30.70
C GLU A 1048 -2.97 -18.12 -31.09
N ARG A 1049 -3.95 -18.46 -30.24
CA ARG A 1049 -5.38 -18.18 -30.47
C ARG A 1049 -5.83 -16.82 -29.93
N GLY A 1050 -5.09 -16.26 -28.98
CA GLY A 1050 -5.34 -14.95 -28.39
C GLY A 1050 -5.00 -13.82 -29.36
N ASP A 1051 -5.71 -12.70 -29.26
CA ASP A 1051 -5.47 -11.51 -30.08
C ASP A 1051 -5.20 -10.30 -29.19
N ALA A 1052 -3.95 -9.84 -29.20
CA ALA A 1052 -3.50 -8.70 -28.40
C ALA A 1052 -4.18 -7.37 -28.79
N THR A 1053 -4.87 -7.32 -29.94
CA THR A 1053 -5.64 -6.14 -30.37
C THR A 1053 -7.07 -6.10 -29.81
N ARG A 1054 -7.51 -7.18 -29.16
CA ARG A 1054 -8.82 -7.32 -28.52
C ARG A 1054 -8.74 -7.11 -27.00
N ASN A 1055 -9.89 -6.83 -26.39
CA ASN A 1055 -9.98 -6.81 -24.93
C ASN A 1055 -9.86 -8.23 -24.38
N ARG A 1056 -8.80 -8.49 -23.60
CA ARG A 1056 -8.55 -9.78 -22.98
C ARG A 1056 -9.14 -9.78 -21.57
N VAL A 1057 -10.13 -10.64 -21.33
CA VAL A 1057 -10.89 -10.68 -20.08
C VAL A 1057 -10.87 -12.08 -19.50
N MET A 1058 -10.62 -12.18 -18.21
CA MET A 1058 -10.68 -13.42 -17.43
C MET A 1058 -11.77 -13.27 -16.36
N VAL A 1059 -12.69 -14.24 -16.31
CA VAL A 1059 -13.75 -14.29 -15.28
C VAL A 1059 -13.53 -15.54 -14.44
N LEU A 1060 -13.01 -15.35 -13.24
CA LEU A 1060 -12.78 -16.41 -12.25
C LEU A 1060 -14.05 -16.62 -11.43
N LEU A 1061 -14.52 -17.86 -11.34
CA LEU A 1061 -15.64 -18.27 -10.49
C LEU A 1061 -15.18 -19.41 -9.58
N THR A 1062 -15.24 -19.21 -8.26
CA THR A 1062 -14.77 -20.16 -7.24
C THR A 1062 -15.56 -20.03 -5.95
N ASP A 1063 -15.57 -21.08 -5.13
CA ASP A 1063 -16.01 -21.01 -3.73
C ASP A 1063 -14.87 -20.70 -2.75
N GLY A 1064 -13.68 -20.35 -3.27
CA GLY A 1064 -12.72 -19.44 -2.64
C GLY A 1064 -11.70 -20.05 -1.69
N ARG A 1065 -11.60 -21.38 -1.55
CA ARG A 1065 -10.55 -22.01 -0.73
C ARG A 1065 -9.58 -22.78 -1.58
N VAL A 1066 -8.32 -22.34 -1.59
CA VAL A 1066 -7.24 -23.05 -2.28
C VAL A 1066 -6.88 -24.33 -1.55
N SER A 1067 -6.52 -25.37 -2.30
CA SER A 1067 -5.90 -26.57 -1.75
C SER A 1067 -4.50 -26.74 -2.34
N ASP A 1068 -3.55 -27.15 -1.50
CA ASP A 1068 -2.20 -27.55 -1.91
C ASP A 1068 -1.29 -26.43 -2.45
N VAL A 1069 -1.72 -25.15 -2.36
CA VAL A 1069 -0.93 -23.94 -2.65
C VAL A 1069 -1.27 -22.82 -1.67
N THR A 1070 -0.39 -21.83 -1.58
CA THR A 1070 -0.58 -20.62 -0.77
C THR A 1070 -1.33 -19.53 -1.54
N ASP A 1071 -1.97 -18.62 -0.80
CA ASP A 1071 -2.62 -17.43 -1.36
C ASP A 1071 -1.65 -16.59 -2.22
N LEU A 1072 -0.38 -16.53 -1.81
CA LEU A 1072 0.66 -15.81 -2.53
C LEU A 1072 0.89 -16.39 -3.94
N GLU A 1073 0.88 -17.71 -4.11
CA GLU A 1073 1.07 -18.35 -5.41
C GLU A 1073 -0.09 -18.03 -6.37
N VAL A 1074 -1.32 -17.96 -5.84
CA VAL A 1074 -2.49 -17.56 -6.62
C VAL A 1074 -2.43 -16.08 -7.01
N VAL A 1075 -2.00 -15.21 -6.08
CA VAL A 1075 -1.81 -13.78 -6.36
C VAL A 1075 -0.70 -13.58 -7.40
N GLN A 1076 0.40 -14.31 -7.33
CA GLN A 1076 1.48 -14.24 -8.32
C GLN A 1076 1.01 -14.67 -9.72
N ALA A 1077 0.20 -15.72 -9.83
CA ALA A 1077 -0.39 -16.13 -11.10
C ALA A 1077 -1.32 -15.04 -11.67
N ALA A 1078 -2.12 -14.41 -10.81
CA ALA A 1078 -2.99 -13.29 -11.17
C ALA A 1078 -2.20 -12.05 -11.60
N ASP A 1079 -1.14 -11.69 -10.88
CA ASP A 1079 -0.26 -10.56 -11.19
C ASP A 1079 0.43 -10.75 -12.54
N ALA A 1080 0.86 -11.97 -12.86
CA ALA A 1080 1.43 -12.28 -14.16
C ALA A 1080 0.39 -12.12 -15.29
N ALA A 1081 -0.87 -12.53 -15.09
CA ALA A 1081 -1.93 -12.30 -16.05
C ALA A 1081 -2.26 -10.80 -16.23
N LYS A 1082 -2.32 -10.04 -15.12
CA LYS A 1082 -2.56 -8.59 -15.12
C LYS A 1082 -1.45 -7.82 -15.84
N ALA A 1083 -0.19 -8.21 -15.64
CA ALA A 1083 0.98 -7.61 -16.30
C ALA A 1083 0.92 -7.76 -17.83
N GLU A 1084 0.25 -8.80 -18.34
CA GLU A 1084 0.05 -9.01 -19.78
C GLU A 1084 -1.16 -8.24 -20.33
N GLY A 1085 -1.83 -7.42 -19.52
CA GLY A 1085 -2.97 -6.59 -19.91
C GLY A 1085 -4.32 -7.31 -19.91
N ILE A 1086 -4.45 -8.40 -19.13
CA ILE A 1086 -5.70 -9.13 -18.96
C ILE A 1086 -6.52 -8.50 -17.82
N LEU A 1087 -7.79 -8.19 -18.10
CA LEU A 1087 -8.76 -7.74 -17.11
C LEU A 1087 -9.34 -8.93 -16.36
N LEU A 1088 -9.05 -9.05 -15.06
CA LEU A 1088 -9.46 -10.17 -14.22
C LEU A 1088 -10.62 -9.77 -13.30
N LEU A 1089 -11.75 -10.46 -13.46
CA LEU A 1089 -12.95 -10.37 -12.61
C LEU A 1089 -13.04 -11.63 -11.75
N ALA A 1090 -13.40 -11.49 -10.48
CA ALA A 1090 -13.51 -12.61 -9.54
C ALA A 1090 -14.92 -12.70 -8.95
N ILE A 1091 -15.49 -13.90 -8.94
CA ILE A 1091 -16.83 -14.19 -8.43
C ILE A 1091 -16.69 -15.26 -7.35
N GLY A 1092 -17.05 -14.90 -6.12
CA GLY A 1092 -17.13 -15.79 -4.97
C GLY A 1092 -18.52 -16.39 -4.82
N LEU A 1093 -18.66 -17.70 -4.97
CA LEU A 1093 -19.93 -18.42 -4.88
C LEU A 1093 -20.06 -19.20 -3.56
N GLY A 1094 -20.93 -18.72 -2.67
CA GLY A 1094 -21.14 -19.29 -1.34
C GLY A 1094 -21.22 -18.23 -0.24
N ASP A 1095 -21.42 -18.68 1.01
CA ASP A 1095 -21.46 -17.77 2.16
C ASP A 1095 -20.08 -17.12 2.40
N ALA A 1096 -20.07 -15.93 2.99
CA ALA A 1096 -18.84 -15.17 3.30
C ALA A 1096 -17.88 -15.92 4.23
N ALA A 1097 -18.36 -16.93 4.96
CA ALA A 1097 -17.52 -17.81 5.78
C ALA A 1097 -16.83 -18.91 4.96
N ASP A 1098 -17.37 -19.27 3.79
CA ASP A 1098 -16.85 -20.36 2.96
C ASP A 1098 -15.84 -19.85 1.92
N VAL A 1099 -15.99 -18.59 1.47
CA VAL A 1099 -15.18 -17.98 0.40
C VAL A 1099 -14.15 -17.01 0.97
N ASP A 1100 -12.89 -17.12 0.52
CA ASP A 1100 -11.84 -16.14 0.85
C ASP A 1100 -11.93 -14.88 -0.04
N PHE A 1101 -12.71 -13.90 0.40
CA PHE A 1101 -12.87 -12.64 -0.33
C PHE A 1101 -11.64 -11.74 -0.28
N ASP A 1102 -10.73 -11.94 0.66
CA ASP A 1102 -9.48 -11.17 0.74
C ASP A 1102 -8.52 -11.64 -0.37
N LEU A 1103 -8.43 -12.96 -0.58
CA LEU A 1103 -7.75 -13.57 -1.73
C LEU A 1103 -8.37 -13.12 -3.06
N LEU A 1104 -9.70 -13.16 -3.21
CA LEU A 1104 -10.35 -12.73 -4.46
C LEU A 1104 -10.13 -11.23 -4.76
N ARG A 1105 -10.05 -10.37 -3.74
CA ARG A 1105 -9.69 -8.95 -3.91
C ARG A 1105 -8.24 -8.74 -4.33
N ALA A 1106 -7.32 -9.58 -3.89
CA ALA A 1106 -5.92 -9.54 -4.33
C ALA A 1106 -5.76 -10.06 -5.79
N VAL A 1107 -6.60 -11.01 -6.19
CA VAL A 1107 -6.59 -11.62 -7.54
C VAL A 1107 -7.21 -10.71 -8.60
N ALA A 1108 -8.33 -10.04 -8.32
CA ALA A 1108 -9.00 -9.16 -9.27
C ALA A 1108 -8.14 -7.96 -9.71
N SER A 1109 -8.35 -7.46 -10.93
CA SER A 1109 -7.59 -6.29 -11.43
C SER A 1109 -7.90 -5.00 -10.67
N ARG A 1110 -9.08 -4.90 -10.06
CA ARG A 1110 -9.51 -3.79 -9.21
C ARG A 1110 -10.49 -4.30 -8.15
N PRO A 1111 -10.57 -3.66 -6.97
CA PRO A 1111 -11.46 -4.10 -5.89
C PRO A 1111 -12.96 -4.11 -6.25
N ASP A 1112 -13.40 -3.27 -7.20
CA ASP A 1112 -14.77 -3.20 -7.71
C ASP A 1112 -15.13 -4.33 -8.70
N LEU A 1113 -14.16 -5.16 -9.07
CA LEU A 1113 -14.33 -6.31 -9.97
C LEU A 1113 -14.43 -7.65 -9.22
N VAL A 1114 -14.66 -7.59 -7.91
CA VAL A 1114 -15.00 -8.74 -7.07
C VAL A 1114 -16.49 -8.75 -6.79
N PHE A 1115 -17.14 -9.86 -7.13
CA PHE A 1115 -18.57 -10.06 -6.95
C PHE A 1115 -18.83 -11.18 -5.95
N GLN A 1116 -19.80 -10.96 -5.07
CA GLN A 1116 -20.26 -11.96 -4.11
C GLN A 1116 -21.61 -12.50 -4.54
N ALA A 1117 -21.71 -13.82 -4.64
CA ALA A 1117 -22.95 -14.54 -4.89
C ALA A 1117 -23.22 -15.54 -3.76
N PRO A 1118 -23.94 -15.12 -2.70
CA PRO A 1118 -24.26 -16.00 -1.57
C PRO A 1118 -25.21 -17.14 -1.91
N SER A 1119 -25.90 -17.07 -3.06
CA SER A 1119 -26.87 -18.06 -3.50
C SER A 1119 -26.96 -18.11 -5.03
N ALA A 1120 -27.50 -19.22 -5.56
CA ALA A 1120 -27.74 -19.41 -6.99
C ALA A 1120 -28.66 -18.37 -7.65
N ALA A 1121 -29.50 -17.67 -6.86
CA ALA A 1121 -30.40 -16.63 -7.37
C ALA A 1121 -29.75 -15.23 -7.45
N GLN A 1122 -28.67 -15.03 -6.70
CA GLN A 1122 -27.89 -13.78 -6.70
C GLN A 1122 -26.74 -13.82 -7.71
N LEU A 1123 -26.29 -15.03 -8.08
CA LEU A 1123 -25.44 -15.29 -9.23
C LEU A 1123 -26.23 -15.14 -10.54
#